data_AF-A0A7X7JKL8-F1
#
_entry.id   AF-A0A7X7JKL8-F1
#
_cell.length_a   1.000
_cell.length_b   1.000
_cell.length_c   1.000
_cell.angle_alpha   90.00
_cell.angle_beta   90.00
_cell.angle_gamma   90.00
#
_symmetry.space_group_name_H-M   'P 1'
#
loop_
_entity.id
_entity.type
_entity.pdbx_description
1 polymer ?
#
loop_
_entity_poly.entity_id
_entity_poly.type
_entity_poly.pdbx_seq_one_letter_code
_entity_poly.pdbx_strand_id
1 'polypeptide(L)'
;FGAVSVAALTGCSRDERPESTTFFQRQIEPILGNSCAASPSQSRCHVQADDRGNALGNLSVASFEDLRKREDLLADYGPYGVPGLLLKALPPYPVRLTSWDDSEPLLITTDIPHVGGPLLDFTSSGFNTLETWIRNGASENNAPPSSAPKERSACNELLGTDPAFDAEADPPGDDYRAFDAANRVLAGSCAAGNCHGSPGNVLYLTCGSTDEQKRWNYFAASDYLAVETDSSELLRRTLAPAFGGTFHEGGVLFSNTDDPSYRALRTWAEEKGGPGNVPDDEGFPFFAERVQPMLVKRGCMMLGCHSPSAFHDYRLRGGSAGHFGLAATRRNYELTLEQVALESPDPNASRLLRKNLAVGEGGILHRGGPLFASGGDPERCDLDAAENGPIDEQDPYCVIVAWIARERAARMSDARPLEAFVFVRRGPVTDAELPQDFETFRPGAEVVRIEASAEVDGTFTLGAETSLSAVCGLDPATSDARRPAVSWDGSRVAFSARSAADAPWRIYVVEADGSCALEPTIAAPPVDEHGEAVPDNGELVHDFDPAFAADGRIVFTSTRGNVMNRAAFTYDGPQRSPADPSRLNANLYIVDGPGSGAEEPRVRQLTFLLDQELTPAFMSDGRLIFTTEKRAKGFYQLAGRRMNLDGGDYHPLFGQRSTVGHEQMTEIVELSDKNLVGIVSDRGARHGAGGLLLVNRSVGVDHLSTEPEDYLQDPGAITWPNPLFYQRSARVLDPAATGKLDGTEGAYRSPAPLPDGRFVVSYAPDVTDLTDFDGGFELVVMDPETGRRSPLLSGGAGEDLLWPVAVYARQPRKVFQSRIDEVNGATRVVPGRSDADVLFLDVPLLMSLVFQNTRTGRLLGAPDPLEVFEVLPPEPGVTSFDDADHVEEDAFGRLYERHRLLGTAPLEIDGSLRVKVPGGVPLTYGTSIQLVGDDGPRRHVVREQFQFYPGEVARQSFPRSLFNGMCGSCHGSVSGYELDVAIHPDVLTQASDVAAASSSPIDLR
;
A
#
# COMPACT_ATOMS: atom_id res chain seq x y z
N PHE A 1 -25.31 -20.81 94.00
CA PHE A 1 -26.34 -21.28 93.05
C PHE A 1 -26.40 -20.25 91.93
N GLY A 2 -25.86 -20.39 90.73
CA GLY A 2 -25.46 -21.54 89.92
C GLY A 2 -25.94 -21.21 88.51
N ALA A 3 -25.05 -20.72 87.64
CA ALA A 3 -25.35 -20.50 86.21
C ALA A 3 -24.15 -21.01 85.40
N VAL A 4 -24.40 -22.05 84.62
CA VAL A 4 -23.45 -22.77 83.79
C VAL A 4 -23.29 -22.01 82.47
N SER A 5 -22.08 -21.56 82.18
CA SER A 5 -21.69 -21.01 80.88
C SER A 5 -21.20 -22.12 79.95
N VAL A 6 -21.86 -22.28 78.80
CA VAL A 6 -21.47 -23.19 77.73
C VAL A 6 -20.38 -22.54 76.89
N ALA A 7 -19.29 -23.29 76.68
CA ALA A 7 -18.13 -22.89 75.88
C ALA A 7 -18.43 -22.94 74.38
N ALA A 8 -18.04 -21.89 73.65
CA ALA A 8 -17.87 -21.91 72.20
C ALA A 8 -16.39 -21.66 71.89
N LEU A 9 -15.70 -22.73 71.49
CA LEU A 9 -14.36 -22.66 70.90
C LEU A 9 -14.52 -22.21 69.45
N THR A 10 -14.24 -20.94 69.16
CA THR A 10 -14.04 -20.45 67.79
C THR A 10 -12.69 -20.94 67.28
N GLY A 11 -12.70 -21.99 66.47
CA GLY A 11 -11.53 -22.34 65.64
C GLY A 11 -11.39 -21.32 64.53
N CYS A 12 -10.27 -20.58 64.51
CA CYS A 12 -9.87 -19.79 63.35
C CYS A 12 -9.44 -20.74 62.23
N SER A 13 -10.29 -20.96 61.23
CA SER A 13 -9.84 -21.52 59.95
C SER A 13 -9.13 -20.42 59.17
N ARG A 14 -7.80 -20.51 59.08
CA ARG A 14 -7.03 -19.80 58.05
C ARG A 14 -7.46 -20.37 56.70
N ASP A 15 -8.11 -19.55 55.90
CA ASP A 15 -8.39 -19.84 54.49
C ASP A 15 -7.10 -19.55 53.70
N GLU A 16 -6.05 -20.34 53.95
CA GLU A 16 -4.87 -20.39 53.07
C GLU A 16 -5.25 -21.27 51.88
N ARG A 17 -5.98 -20.71 50.90
CA ARG A 17 -5.93 -21.27 49.55
C ARG A 17 -4.51 -21.02 49.04
N PRO A 18 -3.69 -22.05 48.76
CA PRO A 18 -2.42 -21.81 48.11
C PRO A 18 -2.71 -21.11 46.78
N GLU A 19 -2.10 -19.95 46.55
CA GLU A 19 -2.08 -19.35 45.22
C GLU A 19 -1.45 -20.39 44.27
N SER A 20 -2.28 -21.01 43.45
CA SER A 20 -1.78 -21.93 42.43
C SER A 20 -1.06 -21.09 41.39
N THR A 21 0.28 -21.03 41.47
CA THR A 21 1.09 -20.42 40.42
C THR A 21 0.96 -21.25 39.13
N THR A 22 1.11 -20.62 37.97
CA THR A 22 1.06 -21.31 36.67
C THR A 22 2.43 -21.87 36.29
N PHE A 23 2.50 -22.68 35.23
CA PHE A 23 3.80 -23.10 34.69
C PHE A 23 4.60 -21.88 34.21
N PHE A 24 3.94 -20.96 33.50
CA PHE A 24 4.53 -19.72 33.01
C PHE A 24 5.22 -18.93 34.14
N GLN A 25 4.50 -18.63 35.23
CA GLN A 25 5.03 -17.85 36.36
C GLN A 25 6.25 -18.51 37.01
N ARG A 26 6.26 -19.85 37.09
CA ARG A 26 7.35 -20.58 37.76
C ARG A 26 8.58 -20.79 36.87
N GLN A 27 8.38 -21.02 35.58
CA GLN A 27 9.43 -21.54 34.69
C GLN A 27 9.82 -20.59 33.57
N ILE A 28 8.89 -19.76 33.09
CA ILE A 28 9.08 -18.93 31.88
C ILE A 28 9.34 -17.48 32.25
N GLU A 29 8.48 -16.90 33.08
CA GLU A 29 8.57 -15.51 33.53
C GLU A 29 9.94 -15.16 34.13
N PRO A 30 10.57 -15.99 34.99
CA PRO A 30 11.88 -15.66 35.55
C PRO A 30 13.00 -15.61 34.49
N ILE A 31 12.88 -16.39 33.41
CA ILE A 31 13.86 -16.37 32.32
C ILE A 31 13.71 -15.06 31.55
N LEU A 32 12.51 -14.77 31.04
CA LEU A 32 12.23 -13.57 30.27
C LEU A 32 12.45 -12.28 31.06
N GLY A 33 12.13 -12.30 32.36
CA GLY A 33 12.38 -11.20 33.29
C GLY A 33 13.86 -10.83 33.38
N ASN A 34 14.74 -11.84 33.45
CA ASN A 34 16.18 -11.65 33.61
C ASN A 34 16.93 -11.46 32.28
N SER A 35 16.36 -11.87 31.15
CA SER A 35 17.00 -11.73 29.83
C SER A 35 16.44 -10.55 29.02
N CYS A 36 15.11 -10.42 28.95
CA CYS A 36 14.42 -9.55 28.01
C CYS A 36 13.80 -8.31 28.68
N ALA A 37 13.32 -8.44 29.92
CA ALA A 37 12.77 -7.30 30.68
C ALA A 37 13.87 -6.47 31.35
N ALA A 38 14.85 -7.11 31.98
CA ALA A 38 16.04 -6.48 32.51
C ALA A 38 17.25 -6.99 31.72
N SER A 39 17.78 -6.18 30.80
CA SER A 39 19.01 -6.54 30.09
C SER A 39 20.23 -6.54 31.02
N PRO A 40 21.38 -7.15 30.64
CA PRO A 40 22.62 -7.07 31.41
C PRO A 40 23.09 -5.63 31.72
N SER A 41 22.67 -4.65 30.91
CA SER A 41 22.88 -3.20 31.14
C SER A 41 21.82 -2.56 32.06
N GLN A 42 20.94 -3.34 32.69
CA GLN A 42 19.80 -2.92 33.49
C GLN A 42 18.76 -2.06 32.75
N SER A 43 18.78 -2.08 31.42
CA SER A 43 17.78 -1.39 30.60
C SER A 43 16.47 -2.18 30.60
N ARG A 44 15.36 -1.47 30.84
CA ARG A 44 13.99 -1.99 30.83
C ARG A 44 13.41 -1.96 29.41
N CYS A 45 13.60 -3.04 28.63
CA CYS A 45 13.24 -3.06 27.21
C CYS A 45 11.79 -3.51 26.96
N HIS A 46 11.46 -4.77 27.29
CA HIS A 46 10.16 -5.37 26.96
C HIS A 46 9.21 -5.42 28.15
N VAL A 47 8.95 -4.25 28.74
CA VAL A 47 7.96 -4.06 29.81
C VAL A 47 7.08 -2.87 29.48
N GLN A 48 5.83 -2.90 29.94
CA GLN A 48 4.93 -1.77 29.79
C GLN A 48 5.54 -0.52 30.43
N ALA A 49 5.54 0.59 29.70
CA ALA A 49 6.00 1.89 30.15
C ALA A 49 4.86 2.73 30.75
N ASP A 50 3.61 2.39 30.46
CA ASP A 50 2.40 3.06 30.93
C ASP A 50 1.18 2.12 30.98
N ASP A 51 0.02 2.67 31.37
CA ASP A 51 -1.26 1.97 31.50
C ASP A 51 -2.00 1.78 30.17
N ARG A 52 -1.40 2.18 29.04
CA ARG A 52 -1.93 2.03 27.67
C ARG A 52 -1.19 0.95 26.87
N GLY A 53 -0.28 0.23 27.52
CA GLY A 53 0.48 -0.84 26.90
C GLY A 53 1.58 -0.35 25.95
N ASN A 54 2.07 0.89 26.08
CA ASN A 54 3.26 1.26 25.31
C ASN A 54 4.47 0.46 25.82
N ALA A 55 5.17 -0.24 24.92
CA ALA A 55 6.37 -1.01 25.22
C ALA A 55 7.34 -1.00 24.04
N LEU A 56 8.65 -1.04 24.30
CA LEU A 56 9.65 -1.03 23.22
C LEU A 56 9.53 -2.31 22.39
N GLY A 57 9.54 -2.14 21.06
CA GLY A 57 9.33 -3.23 20.10
C GLY A 57 7.87 -3.74 20.03
N ASN A 58 6.93 -3.02 20.64
CA ASN A 58 5.55 -3.46 20.86
C ASN A 58 5.46 -4.88 21.45
N LEU A 59 6.24 -5.11 22.51
CA LEU A 59 6.36 -6.39 23.20
C LEU A 59 6.51 -6.16 24.70
N SER A 60 5.65 -6.81 25.48
CA SER A 60 5.81 -6.94 26.93
C SER A 60 5.95 -8.41 27.28
N VAL A 61 6.95 -8.73 28.10
CA VAL A 61 7.18 -10.08 28.66
C VAL A 61 6.82 -10.15 30.15
N ALA A 62 6.15 -9.13 30.68
CA ALA A 62 5.83 -9.00 32.10
C ALA A 62 4.74 -9.96 32.57
N SER A 63 3.93 -10.50 31.67
CA SER A 63 2.86 -11.46 31.98
C SER A 63 2.62 -12.41 30.81
N PHE A 64 1.93 -13.53 31.09
CA PHE A 64 1.50 -14.46 30.05
C PHE A 64 0.54 -13.79 29.05
N GLU A 65 -0.41 -13.01 29.56
CA GLU A 65 -1.41 -12.30 28.76
C GLU A 65 -0.78 -11.32 27.78
N ASP A 66 0.22 -10.55 28.23
CA ASP A 66 0.96 -9.62 27.38
C ASP A 66 1.75 -10.34 26.29
N LEU A 67 2.49 -11.38 26.65
CA LEU A 67 3.32 -12.13 25.70
C LEU A 67 2.45 -12.81 24.64
N ARG A 68 1.29 -13.35 25.02
CA ARG A 68 0.38 -14.04 24.09
C ARG A 68 -0.23 -13.09 23.06
N LYS A 69 -0.15 -11.77 23.23
CA LYS A 69 -0.55 -10.82 22.17
C LYS A 69 0.41 -10.88 20.97
N ARG A 70 1.64 -11.36 21.16
CA ARG A 70 2.67 -11.49 20.11
C ARG A 70 2.90 -12.96 19.73
N GLU A 71 1.82 -13.68 19.40
CA GLU A 71 1.90 -15.08 18.92
C GLU A 71 2.80 -15.20 17.69
N ASP A 72 2.95 -14.14 16.90
CA ASP A 72 3.87 -14.05 15.76
C ASP A 72 5.34 -14.30 16.13
N LEU A 73 5.74 -13.95 17.35
CA LEU A 73 7.11 -14.19 17.84
C LEU A 73 7.32 -15.60 18.39
N LEU A 74 6.23 -16.34 18.63
CA LEU A 74 6.25 -17.70 19.17
C LEU A 74 6.13 -18.76 18.06
N ALA A 75 5.78 -18.35 16.84
CA ALA A 75 5.75 -19.22 15.68
C ALA A 75 7.17 -19.50 15.14
N ASP A 76 7.47 -20.76 14.86
CA ASP A 76 8.68 -21.18 14.14
C ASP A 76 8.48 -20.99 12.63
N TYR A 77 8.66 -19.75 12.17
CA TYR A 77 8.44 -19.33 10.78
C TYR A 77 9.75 -19.03 10.05
N GLY A 78 9.79 -19.36 8.77
CA GLY A 78 10.87 -19.03 7.86
C GLY A 78 12.05 -20.00 7.93
N PRO A 79 13.25 -19.58 7.50
CA PRO A 79 14.41 -20.46 7.36
C PRO A 79 15.24 -20.66 8.64
N TYR A 80 14.81 -20.07 9.77
CA TYR A 80 15.65 -19.92 10.96
C TYR A 80 15.67 -21.13 11.89
N GLY A 81 14.62 -21.94 11.89
CA GLY A 81 14.50 -23.14 12.74
C GLY A 81 14.33 -22.86 14.24
N VAL A 82 14.12 -21.59 14.60
CA VAL A 82 13.73 -21.15 15.94
C VAL A 82 12.71 -20.00 15.82
N PRO A 83 11.77 -19.88 16.77
CA PRO A 83 10.81 -18.77 16.82
C PRO A 83 11.45 -17.39 16.90
N GLY A 84 10.75 -16.37 16.39
CA GLY A 84 11.24 -14.98 16.31
C GLY A 84 11.71 -14.38 17.64
N LEU A 85 11.04 -14.74 18.75
CA LEU A 85 11.45 -14.33 20.11
C LEU A 85 12.86 -14.80 20.44
N LEU A 86 13.18 -16.06 20.14
CA LEU A 86 14.50 -16.65 20.41
C LEU A 86 15.52 -16.18 19.37
N LEU A 87 15.11 -16.09 18.11
CA LEU A 87 15.95 -15.63 16.99
C LEU A 87 16.62 -14.29 17.27
N LYS A 88 15.89 -13.33 17.86
CA LYS A 88 16.40 -12.00 18.21
C LYS A 88 17.24 -11.98 19.50
N ALA A 89 17.19 -13.03 20.31
CA ALA A 89 17.89 -13.11 21.58
C ALA A 89 19.17 -13.96 21.54
N LEU A 90 19.37 -14.76 20.49
CA LEU A 90 20.52 -15.65 20.35
C LEU A 90 21.71 -14.97 19.65
N PRO A 91 22.94 -15.45 19.88
CA PRO A 91 24.09 -15.07 19.06
C PRO A 91 23.93 -15.59 17.62
N PRO A 92 24.68 -15.02 16.65
CA PRO A 92 24.83 -15.58 15.30
C PRO A 92 25.03 -17.10 15.26
N TYR A 93 24.31 -17.80 14.39
CA TYR A 93 24.42 -19.24 14.20
C TYR A 93 24.20 -19.65 12.73
N PRO A 94 24.73 -20.81 12.29
CA PRO A 94 24.55 -21.27 10.92
C PRO A 94 23.11 -21.77 10.68
N VAL A 95 22.52 -21.34 9.58
CA VAL A 95 21.29 -21.90 9.01
C VAL A 95 21.60 -22.62 7.71
N ARG A 96 20.85 -23.70 7.46
CA ARG A 96 21.01 -24.58 6.31
C ARG A 96 20.00 -24.19 5.24
N LEU A 97 20.46 -23.72 4.08
CA LEU A 97 19.62 -23.30 2.96
C LEU A 97 19.73 -24.26 1.77
N THR A 98 18.62 -24.55 1.11
CA THR A 98 18.57 -25.33 -0.14
C THR A 98 17.55 -24.69 -1.10
N SER A 99 17.74 -24.88 -2.40
CA SER A 99 16.84 -24.42 -3.47
C SER A 99 16.04 -25.58 -4.06
N TRP A 100 15.18 -25.29 -5.04
CA TRP A 100 14.35 -26.30 -5.71
C TRP A 100 15.13 -27.29 -6.56
N ASP A 101 16.30 -26.88 -7.05
CA ASP A 101 17.15 -27.59 -8.02
C ASP A 101 18.42 -28.21 -7.41
N ASP A 102 18.74 -27.90 -6.15
CA ASP A 102 19.90 -28.44 -5.45
C ASP A 102 19.55 -28.99 -4.06
N SER A 103 20.08 -30.17 -3.76
CA SER A 103 20.00 -30.83 -2.45
C SER A 103 21.18 -30.49 -1.54
N GLU A 104 22.29 -30.03 -2.10
CA GLU A 104 23.47 -29.64 -1.34
C GLU A 104 23.21 -28.32 -0.60
N PRO A 105 23.33 -28.32 0.73
CA PRO A 105 22.97 -27.13 1.49
C PRO A 105 24.04 -26.06 1.46
N LEU A 106 23.61 -24.83 1.19
CA LEU A 106 24.35 -23.62 1.50
C LEU A 106 24.26 -23.34 3.01
N LEU A 107 25.41 -23.20 3.68
CA LEU A 107 25.46 -22.74 5.07
C LEU A 107 25.69 -21.23 5.10
N ILE A 108 24.81 -20.52 5.79
CA ILE A 108 24.93 -19.07 6.02
C ILE A 108 24.77 -18.79 7.52
N THR A 109 25.64 -17.98 8.09
CA THR A 109 25.56 -17.58 9.50
C THR A 109 24.64 -16.36 9.61
N THR A 110 23.60 -16.46 10.45
CA THR A 110 22.69 -15.34 10.71
C THR A 110 23.44 -14.16 11.31
N ASP A 111 23.16 -12.94 10.87
CA ASP A 111 23.68 -11.71 11.45
C ASP A 111 22.52 -10.71 11.62
N ILE A 112 21.72 -10.98 12.64
CA ILE A 112 20.45 -10.31 12.92
C ILE A 112 20.67 -9.37 14.11
N PRO A 113 20.67 -8.05 13.91
CA PRO A 113 20.90 -7.13 15.00
C PRO A 113 19.72 -7.11 15.98
N HIS A 114 20.06 -6.98 17.25
CA HIS A 114 19.17 -6.67 18.36
C HIS A 114 19.84 -5.62 19.25
N VAL A 115 19.10 -4.58 19.64
CA VAL A 115 19.68 -3.43 20.38
C VAL A 115 20.28 -3.84 21.73
N GLY A 116 19.73 -4.87 22.37
CA GLY A 116 20.24 -5.42 23.62
C GLY A 116 21.41 -6.39 23.45
N GLY A 117 21.88 -6.63 22.23
CA GLY A 117 22.82 -7.71 21.91
C GLY A 117 22.19 -9.10 22.10
N PRO A 118 23.02 -10.17 22.10
CA PRO A 118 22.58 -11.52 22.43
C PRO A 118 22.28 -11.62 23.93
N LEU A 119 21.06 -12.05 24.26
CA LEU A 119 20.52 -12.12 25.62
C LEU A 119 20.44 -13.57 26.14
N LEU A 120 20.48 -14.56 25.24
CA LEU A 120 20.43 -15.99 25.53
C LEU A 120 21.54 -16.73 24.78
N ASP A 121 21.82 -17.96 25.22
CA ASP A 121 22.78 -18.88 24.59
C ASP A 121 22.14 -20.25 24.38
N PHE A 122 22.45 -20.93 23.26
CA PHE A 122 21.91 -22.26 22.91
C PHE A 122 22.16 -23.33 23.96
N THR A 123 23.24 -23.21 24.74
CA THR A 123 23.60 -24.17 25.79
C THR A 123 22.94 -23.85 27.13
N SER A 124 22.27 -22.70 27.25
CA SER A 124 21.66 -22.27 28.50
C SER A 124 20.42 -23.10 28.86
N SER A 125 20.20 -23.34 30.16
CA SER A 125 18.96 -23.96 30.63
C SER A 125 17.73 -23.10 30.31
N GLY A 126 17.90 -21.78 30.28
CA GLY A 126 16.87 -20.81 29.91
C GLY A 126 16.37 -21.02 28.49
N PHE A 127 17.28 -21.09 27.51
CA PHE A 127 16.95 -21.38 26.11
C PHE A 127 16.18 -22.69 25.96
N ASN A 128 16.71 -23.80 26.50
CA ASN A 128 16.08 -25.12 26.37
C ASN A 128 14.66 -25.16 26.97
N THR A 129 14.45 -24.45 28.09
CA THR A 129 13.14 -24.35 28.75
C THR A 129 12.15 -23.57 27.88
N LEU A 130 12.57 -22.42 27.33
CA LEU A 130 11.74 -21.59 26.44
C LEU A 130 11.41 -22.32 25.14
N GLU A 131 12.41 -22.91 24.48
CA GLU A 131 12.22 -23.66 23.23
C GLU A 131 11.24 -24.83 23.43
N THR A 132 11.40 -25.60 24.50
CA THR A 132 10.51 -26.72 24.82
C THR A 132 9.08 -26.23 25.08
N TRP A 133 8.93 -25.15 25.85
CA TRP A 133 7.63 -24.56 26.13
C TRP A 133 6.94 -24.05 24.86
N ILE A 134 7.67 -23.38 23.97
CA ILE A 134 7.13 -22.91 22.68
C ILE A 134 6.71 -24.09 21.80
N ARG A 135 7.55 -25.13 21.68
CA ARG A 135 7.22 -26.35 20.92
C ARG A 135 5.98 -27.07 21.47
N ASN A 136 5.71 -26.94 22.77
CA ASN A 136 4.48 -27.44 23.40
C ASN A 136 3.28 -26.48 23.27
N GLY A 137 3.34 -25.52 22.34
CA GLY A 137 2.24 -24.60 22.05
C GLY A 137 2.19 -23.35 22.92
N ALA A 138 3.26 -23.05 23.67
CA ALA A 138 3.41 -21.84 24.47
C ALA A 138 2.20 -21.54 25.38
N SER A 139 1.57 -22.56 25.96
CA SER A 139 0.38 -22.37 26.80
C SER A 139 0.75 -22.05 28.25
N GLU A 140 -0.13 -21.37 28.97
CA GLU A 140 0.11 -20.88 30.34
C GLU A 140 0.56 -21.98 31.31
N ASN A 141 0.03 -23.20 31.12
CA ASN A 141 0.30 -24.38 31.92
C ASN A 141 1.07 -25.47 31.17
N ASN A 142 1.69 -25.15 30.02
CA ASN A 142 2.46 -26.08 29.18
C ASN A 142 1.65 -27.33 28.76
N ALA A 143 0.34 -27.16 28.57
CA ALA A 143 -0.53 -28.14 27.95
C ALA A 143 -0.24 -28.20 26.43
N PRO A 144 -0.15 -29.40 25.83
CA PRO A 144 0.03 -29.55 24.39
C PRO A 144 -1.13 -28.91 23.60
N PRO A 145 -0.86 -28.37 22.39
CA PRO A 145 -1.90 -27.80 21.56
C PRO A 145 -2.93 -28.86 21.16
N SER A 146 -4.22 -28.52 21.20
CA SER A 146 -5.26 -29.36 20.63
C SER A 146 -5.22 -29.25 19.10
N SER A 147 -5.07 -30.36 18.39
CA SER A 147 -5.10 -30.43 16.93
C SER A 147 -6.53 -30.39 16.37
N ALA A 148 -7.33 -29.40 16.78
CA ALA A 148 -8.67 -29.22 16.22
C ALA A 148 -8.52 -28.87 14.71
N PRO A 149 -9.21 -29.59 13.81
CA PRO A 149 -9.22 -29.22 12.40
C PRO A 149 -9.77 -27.81 12.24
N LYS A 150 -9.10 -26.97 11.44
CA LYS A 150 -9.68 -25.68 11.02
C LYS A 150 -10.91 -25.91 10.16
N GLU A 151 -11.89 -25.03 10.27
CA GLU A 151 -13.07 -25.05 9.42
C GLU A 151 -12.67 -24.78 7.96
N ARG A 152 -13.28 -25.53 7.02
CA ARG A 152 -12.97 -25.47 5.59
C ARG A 152 -14.24 -25.18 4.82
N SER A 153 -14.23 -24.12 4.02
CA SER A 153 -15.32 -23.81 3.11
C SER A 153 -15.28 -24.71 1.87
N ALA A 154 -16.33 -24.64 1.05
CA ALA A 154 -16.37 -25.36 -0.23
C ALA A 154 -15.20 -24.94 -1.14
N CYS A 155 -14.73 -25.87 -1.98
CA CYS A 155 -13.72 -25.57 -2.99
C CYS A 155 -14.28 -24.73 -4.14
N ASN A 156 -13.38 -24.16 -4.94
CA ASN A 156 -13.73 -23.35 -6.11
C ASN A 156 -13.60 -24.18 -7.40
N GLU A 157 -14.57 -24.03 -8.29
CA GLU A 157 -14.62 -24.72 -9.59
C GLU A 157 -13.96 -23.88 -10.71
N LEU A 158 -13.68 -22.60 -10.46
CA LEU A 158 -13.10 -21.69 -11.47
C LEU A 158 -11.65 -22.08 -11.77
N LEU A 159 -11.32 -22.29 -13.03
CA LEU A 159 -9.93 -22.48 -13.46
C LEU A 159 -9.11 -21.23 -13.20
N GLY A 160 -7.85 -21.42 -12.83
CA GLY A 160 -6.89 -20.32 -12.80
C GLY A 160 -6.42 -19.94 -14.20
N THR A 161 -5.62 -18.89 -14.27
CA THR A 161 -5.09 -18.36 -15.53
C THR A 161 -3.58 -18.17 -15.41
N ASP A 162 -2.82 -18.81 -16.29
CA ASP A 162 -1.37 -18.61 -16.42
C ASP A 162 -0.97 -18.78 -17.90
N PRO A 163 -0.12 -17.92 -18.49
CA PRO A 163 0.31 -18.06 -19.88
C PRO A 163 1.04 -19.37 -20.22
N ALA A 164 1.67 -20.02 -19.23
CA ALA A 164 2.33 -21.31 -19.38
C ALA A 164 1.39 -22.52 -19.17
N PHE A 165 0.12 -22.29 -18.82
CA PHE A 165 -0.88 -23.34 -18.64
C PHE A 165 -1.66 -23.62 -19.93
N ASP A 166 -1.68 -24.88 -20.36
CA ASP A 166 -2.52 -25.38 -21.45
C ASP A 166 -3.68 -26.22 -20.88
N ALA A 167 -4.91 -25.73 -21.05
CA ALA A 167 -6.11 -26.41 -20.55
C ALA A 167 -6.52 -27.62 -21.43
N GLU A 168 -6.08 -27.66 -22.69
CA GLU A 168 -6.57 -28.61 -23.70
C GLU A 168 -5.63 -29.82 -23.88
N ALA A 169 -4.40 -29.74 -23.38
CA ALA A 169 -3.40 -30.79 -23.53
C ALA A 169 -2.98 -31.39 -22.18
N ASP A 170 -2.99 -32.73 -22.10
CA ASP A 170 -2.40 -33.43 -20.96
C ASP A 170 -0.88 -33.23 -20.94
N PRO A 171 -0.28 -32.96 -19.77
CA PRO A 171 1.17 -32.93 -19.61
C PRO A 171 1.83 -34.24 -20.06
N PRO A 172 2.96 -34.17 -20.79
CA PRO A 172 3.66 -35.36 -21.23
C PRO A 172 4.41 -36.01 -20.06
N GLY A 173 4.03 -37.23 -19.67
CA GLY A 173 4.75 -38.00 -18.65
C GLY A 173 3.90 -39.03 -17.92
N ASP A 174 4.53 -40.04 -17.32
CA ASP A 174 3.83 -41.04 -16.48
C ASP A 174 3.43 -40.46 -15.11
N ASP A 175 4.12 -39.40 -14.65
CA ASP A 175 3.84 -38.65 -13.42
C ASP A 175 2.46 -37.97 -13.43
N TYR A 176 1.97 -37.51 -14.59
CA TYR A 176 0.61 -36.95 -14.71
C TYR A 176 -0.48 -38.03 -14.53
N ARG A 177 -0.18 -39.29 -14.88
CA ARG A 177 -1.09 -40.42 -14.61
C ARG A 177 -1.11 -40.73 -13.11
N ALA A 178 0.05 -40.70 -12.45
CA ALA A 178 0.15 -40.92 -11.01
C ALA A 178 -0.44 -39.77 -10.17
N PHE A 179 -0.59 -38.59 -10.76
CA PHE A 179 -1.21 -37.43 -10.11
C PHE A 179 -2.67 -37.65 -9.67
N ASP A 180 -3.38 -38.66 -10.20
CA ASP A 180 -4.77 -38.94 -9.81
C ASP A 180 -4.97 -39.09 -8.29
N ALA A 181 -4.03 -39.75 -7.62
CA ALA A 181 -4.09 -39.92 -6.17
C ALA A 181 -3.81 -38.60 -5.44
N ALA A 182 -2.82 -37.83 -5.90
CA ALA A 182 -2.48 -36.53 -5.35
C ALA A 182 -3.61 -35.51 -5.55
N ASN A 183 -4.23 -35.44 -6.72
CA ASN A 183 -5.36 -34.54 -7.00
C ASN A 183 -6.53 -34.75 -6.04
N ARG A 184 -6.86 -36.00 -5.68
CA ARG A 184 -7.92 -36.27 -4.69
C ARG A 184 -7.57 -35.73 -3.31
N VAL A 185 -6.30 -35.81 -2.92
CA VAL A 185 -5.83 -35.23 -1.64
C VAL A 185 -5.91 -33.71 -1.68
N LEU A 186 -5.41 -33.09 -2.74
CA LEU A 186 -5.43 -31.64 -2.93
C LEU A 186 -6.86 -31.09 -2.95
N ALA A 187 -7.75 -31.69 -3.74
CA ALA A 187 -9.16 -31.30 -3.82
C ALA A 187 -9.90 -31.50 -2.48
N GLY A 188 -9.67 -32.63 -1.80
CA GLY A 188 -10.38 -32.96 -0.57
C GLY A 188 -9.88 -32.26 0.70
N SER A 189 -8.61 -31.82 0.72
CA SER A 189 -7.97 -31.31 1.94
C SER A 189 -7.35 -29.92 1.84
N CYS A 190 -7.04 -29.43 0.63
CA CYS A 190 -6.30 -28.19 0.42
C CYS A 190 -7.11 -27.12 -0.32
N ALA A 191 -7.92 -27.52 -1.30
CA ALA A 191 -8.64 -26.64 -2.22
C ALA A 191 -9.85 -25.89 -1.61
N ALA A 192 -10.00 -25.87 -0.29
CA ALA A 192 -11.07 -25.11 0.37
C ALA A 192 -10.96 -23.61 0.05
N GLY A 193 -12.09 -22.93 -0.17
CA GLY A 193 -12.14 -21.52 -0.58
C GLY A 193 -11.47 -20.55 0.41
N ASN A 194 -11.44 -20.89 1.70
CA ASN A 194 -10.72 -20.16 2.75
C ASN A 194 -9.26 -20.64 2.96
N CYS A 195 -8.71 -21.42 2.02
CA CYS A 195 -7.33 -21.91 2.00
C CYS A 195 -6.72 -21.74 0.59
N HIS A 196 -6.52 -22.84 -0.16
CA HIS A 196 -5.96 -22.81 -1.52
C HIS A 196 -7.02 -22.73 -2.63
N GLY A 197 -8.31 -22.78 -2.29
CA GLY A 197 -9.42 -22.52 -3.23
C GLY A 197 -9.69 -21.04 -3.50
N SER A 198 -8.87 -20.15 -2.95
CA SER A 198 -8.92 -18.71 -3.23
C SER A 198 -7.99 -18.38 -4.40
N PRO A 199 -8.47 -17.74 -5.49
CA PRO A 199 -7.63 -17.32 -6.61
C PRO A 199 -6.50 -16.35 -6.25
N GLY A 200 -6.52 -15.77 -5.04
CA GLY A 200 -5.45 -14.90 -4.53
C GLY A 200 -4.32 -15.66 -3.85
N ASN A 201 -4.48 -16.95 -3.60
CA ASN A 201 -3.42 -17.77 -3.06
C ASN A 201 -2.37 -18.05 -4.15
N VAL A 202 -1.08 -17.97 -3.79
CA VAL A 202 0.02 -18.29 -4.71
C VAL A 202 -0.10 -19.74 -5.21
N LEU A 203 -0.52 -20.65 -4.32
CA LEU A 203 -0.98 -21.98 -4.72
C LEU A 203 -2.50 -21.94 -4.80
N TYR A 204 -3.02 -21.71 -6.01
CA TYR A 204 -4.45 -21.79 -6.29
C TYR A 204 -4.82 -23.20 -6.77
N LEU A 205 -5.74 -23.85 -6.06
CA LEU A 205 -6.26 -25.19 -6.33
C LEU A 205 -7.76 -25.13 -6.58
N THR A 206 -8.22 -25.90 -7.55
CA THR A 206 -9.63 -26.09 -7.85
C THR A 206 -10.18 -27.35 -7.19
N CYS A 207 -11.49 -27.57 -7.30
CA CYS A 207 -12.14 -28.82 -6.92
C CYS A 207 -11.59 -30.05 -7.65
N GLY A 208 -10.83 -29.90 -8.74
CA GLY A 208 -10.16 -31.01 -9.42
C GLY A 208 -11.11 -32.06 -9.99
N SER A 209 -12.36 -31.68 -10.25
CA SER A 209 -13.48 -32.55 -10.62
C SER A 209 -13.59 -32.79 -12.13
N THR A 210 -13.05 -31.88 -12.95
CA THR A 210 -12.90 -32.03 -14.41
C THR A 210 -11.45 -32.27 -14.82
N ASP A 211 -11.24 -32.70 -16.07
CA ASP A 211 -9.89 -32.92 -16.61
C ASP A 211 -9.08 -31.61 -16.64
N GLU A 212 -9.71 -30.50 -17.04
CA GLU A 212 -9.06 -29.18 -17.08
C GLU A 212 -8.66 -28.73 -15.67
N GLN A 213 -9.52 -28.96 -14.67
CA GLN A 213 -9.25 -28.67 -13.27
C GLN A 213 -8.11 -29.52 -12.71
N LYS A 214 -8.06 -30.80 -13.08
CA LYS A 214 -6.94 -31.68 -12.74
C LYS A 214 -5.64 -31.20 -13.38
N ARG A 215 -5.65 -30.81 -14.67
CA ARG A 215 -4.47 -30.21 -15.36
C ARG A 215 -3.99 -28.97 -14.62
N TRP A 216 -4.91 -28.08 -14.23
CA TRP A 216 -4.59 -26.90 -13.44
C TRP A 216 -3.95 -27.26 -12.09
N ASN A 217 -4.57 -28.17 -11.33
CA ASN A 217 -4.03 -28.59 -10.03
C ASN A 217 -2.63 -29.22 -10.16
N TYR A 218 -2.38 -29.99 -11.21
CA TYR A 218 -1.06 -30.53 -11.51
C TYR A 218 -0.05 -29.42 -11.82
N PHE A 219 -0.41 -28.48 -12.69
CA PHE A 219 0.43 -27.34 -13.05
C PHE A 219 0.79 -26.51 -11.82
N ALA A 220 -0.20 -26.08 -11.05
CA ALA A 220 -0.03 -25.23 -9.89
C ALA A 220 0.77 -25.91 -8.76
N ALA A 221 0.56 -27.21 -8.52
CA ALA A 221 1.26 -27.94 -7.46
C ALA A 221 2.70 -28.35 -7.83
N SER A 222 3.03 -28.44 -9.13
CA SER A 222 4.35 -28.91 -9.59
C SER A 222 5.50 -28.01 -9.14
N ASP A 223 5.31 -26.69 -9.12
CA ASP A 223 6.34 -25.71 -8.71
C ASP A 223 6.63 -25.73 -7.19
N TYR A 224 5.88 -26.52 -6.42
CA TYR A 224 6.05 -26.73 -4.97
C TYR A 224 6.79 -28.03 -4.61
N LEU A 225 7.21 -28.78 -5.63
CA LEU A 225 8.08 -29.94 -5.47
C LEU A 225 9.55 -29.54 -5.50
N ALA A 226 10.41 -30.47 -5.11
CA ALA A 226 11.86 -30.30 -5.08
C ALA A 226 12.56 -31.55 -5.62
N VAL A 227 13.80 -31.39 -6.09
CA VAL A 227 14.64 -32.54 -6.51
C VAL A 227 14.80 -33.54 -5.37
N GLU A 228 15.03 -33.07 -4.15
CA GLU A 228 14.94 -33.90 -2.94
C GLU A 228 13.47 -33.95 -2.49
N THR A 229 12.79 -35.07 -2.75
CA THR A 229 11.35 -35.22 -2.56
C THR A 229 10.88 -34.77 -1.18
N ASP A 230 11.52 -35.24 -0.11
CA ASP A 230 11.12 -34.94 1.28
C ASP A 230 11.34 -33.47 1.68
N SER A 231 12.04 -32.69 0.85
CA SER A 231 12.19 -31.24 1.02
C SER A 231 11.05 -30.42 0.39
N SER A 232 10.22 -31.04 -0.46
CA SER A 232 9.11 -30.37 -1.16
C SER A 232 8.20 -29.62 -0.18
N GLU A 233 7.93 -28.34 -0.47
CA GLU A 233 7.08 -27.51 0.40
C GLU A 233 5.67 -28.11 0.56
N LEU A 234 5.16 -28.76 -0.49
CA LEU A 234 3.87 -29.45 -0.48
C LEU A 234 3.78 -30.56 0.60
N LEU A 235 4.91 -31.23 0.87
CA LEU A 235 5.00 -32.30 1.87
C LEU A 235 5.32 -31.75 3.25
N ARG A 236 6.27 -30.80 3.35
CA ARG A 236 6.74 -30.29 4.65
C ARG A 236 5.72 -29.41 5.35
N ARG A 237 4.99 -28.56 4.63
CA ARG A 237 4.01 -27.64 5.24
C ARG A 237 2.79 -28.37 5.81
N THR A 238 2.45 -29.53 5.28
CA THR A 238 1.25 -30.28 5.67
C THR A 238 1.52 -31.29 6.80
N LEU A 239 2.78 -31.63 7.05
CA LEU A 239 3.20 -32.62 8.04
C LEU A 239 3.36 -32.02 9.46
N ALA A 240 3.17 -32.84 10.49
CA ALA A 240 3.43 -32.44 11.86
C ALA A 240 4.94 -32.15 12.12
N PRO A 241 5.28 -31.13 12.93
CA PRO A 241 6.68 -30.81 13.24
C PRO A 241 7.50 -31.98 13.81
N ALA A 242 6.85 -32.87 14.60
CA ALA A 242 7.50 -34.07 15.15
C ALA A 242 8.04 -35.05 14.10
N PHE A 243 7.59 -34.91 12.84
CA PHE A 243 8.00 -35.75 11.71
C PHE A 243 8.71 -34.93 10.61
N GLY A 244 9.18 -33.71 10.92
CA GLY A 244 9.93 -32.86 9.98
C GLY A 244 9.11 -31.80 9.25
N GLY A 245 7.82 -31.65 9.61
CA GLY A 245 6.96 -30.62 9.07
C GLY A 245 7.28 -29.21 9.58
N THR A 246 6.71 -28.20 8.92
CA THR A 246 7.02 -26.78 9.12
C THR A 246 5.76 -25.93 9.32
N PHE A 247 5.92 -24.65 9.67
CA PHE A 247 4.79 -23.72 9.79
C PHE A 247 3.92 -23.67 8.52
N HIS A 248 2.61 -23.73 8.75
CA HIS A 248 1.57 -23.62 7.75
C HIS A 248 0.34 -22.98 8.38
N GLU A 249 -0.21 -21.93 7.75
CA GLU A 249 -1.35 -21.19 8.29
C GLU A 249 -2.60 -22.07 8.44
N GLY A 250 -2.77 -23.06 7.55
CA GLY A 250 -3.83 -24.06 7.65
C GLY A 250 -3.63 -25.12 8.75
N GLY A 251 -2.52 -25.05 9.49
CA GLY A 251 -2.16 -26.00 10.54
C GLY A 251 -1.63 -27.34 10.01
N VAL A 252 -1.53 -28.32 10.92
CA VAL A 252 -1.08 -29.69 10.62
C VAL A 252 -2.21 -30.48 9.96
N LEU A 253 -1.98 -30.99 8.75
CA LEU A 253 -2.91 -31.87 8.05
C LEU A 253 -2.61 -33.35 8.30
N PHE A 254 -1.32 -33.72 8.30
CA PHE A 254 -0.87 -35.10 8.46
C PHE A 254 -0.07 -35.24 9.75
N SER A 255 -0.53 -36.09 10.65
CA SER A 255 0.11 -36.26 11.95
C SER A 255 1.40 -37.10 11.89
N ASN A 256 1.65 -37.82 10.81
CA ASN A 256 2.85 -38.63 10.56
C ASN A 256 2.98 -38.99 9.06
N THR A 257 4.08 -39.64 8.69
CA THR A 257 4.39 -40.05 7.30
C THR A 257 3.71 -41.35 6.86
N ASP A 258 3.00 -42.04 7.75
CA ASP A 258 2.25 -43.26 7.43
C ASP A 258 0.83 -42.97 6.91
N ASP A 259 0.37 -41.71 6.99
CA ASP A 259 -0.93 -41.28 6.47
C ASP A 259 -1.04 -41.62 4.97
N PRO A 260 -2.09 -42.34 4.53
CA PRO A 260 -2.27 -42.72 3.13
C PRO A 260 -2.30 -41.52 2.17
N SER A 261 -2.84 -40.38 2.62
CA SER A 261 -2.92 -39.15 1.84
C SER A 261 -1.55 -38.49 1.70
N TYR A 262 -0.75 -38.49 2.77
CA TYR A 262 0.64 -38.04 2.71
C TYR A 262 1.47 -38.90 1.75
N ARG A 263 1.35 -40.23 1.85
CA ARG A 263 2.06 -41.16 0.96
C ARG A 263 1.66 -40.99 -0.51
N ALA A 264 0.39 -40.67 -0.80
CA ALA A 264 -0.07 -40.39 -2.14
C ALA A 264 0.60 -39.14 -2.74
N LEU A 265 0.69 -38.05 -1.97
CA LEU A 265 1.43 -36.85 -2.38
C LEU A 265 2.92 -37.13 -2.57
N ARG A 266 3.54 -37.85 -1.64
CA ARG A 266 4.97 -38.20 -1.70
C ARG A 266 5.29 -39.08 -2.92
N THR A 267 4.48 -40.10 -3.20
CA THR A 267 4.69 -40.98 -4.36
C THR A 267 4.66 -40.19 -5.66
N TRP A 268 3.67 -39.30 -5.82
CA TRP A 268 3.63 -38.41 -6.98
C TRP A 268 4.85 -37.48 -7.04
N ALA A 269 5.27 -36.92 -5.91
CA ALA A 269 6.46 -36.07 -5.85
C ALA A 269 7.76 -36.81 -6.25
N GLU A 270 7.91 -38.08 -5.84
CA GLU A 270 9.05 -38.93 -6.22
C GLU A 270 9.06 -39.21 -7.73
N GLU A 271 7.89 -39.48 -8.32
CA GLU A 271 7.77 -39.71 -9.77
C GLU A 271 7.94 -38.44 -10.60
N LYS A 272 7.43 -37.31 -10.10
CA LYS A 272 7.50 -36.02 -10.80
C LYS A 272 8.91 -35.43 -10.79
N GLY A 273 9.62 -35.56 -9.67
CA GLY A 273 10.89 -34.90 -9.43
C GLY A 273 10.75 -33.39 -9.17
N GLY A 274 11.87 -32.68 -9.30
CA GLY A 274 11.93 -31.23 -9.11
C GLY A 274 11.22 -30.43 -10.21
N PRO A 275 10.97 -29.13 -9.98
CA PRO A 275 10.22 -28.30 -10.90
C PRO A 275 11.08 -27.91 -12.12
N GLY A 276 10.44 -27.80 -13.29
CA GLY A 276 11.12 -27.50 -14.56
C GLY A 276 10.91 -26.08 -15.10
N ASN A 277 9.97 -25.31 -14.53
CA ASN A 277 9.53 -24.01 -15.07
C ASN A 277 10.40 -22.84 -14.57
N VAL A 278 11.73 -22.94 -14.70
CA VAL A 278 12.64 -21.91 -14.20
C VAL A 278 12.56 -20.65 -15.08
N PRO A 279 12.47 -19.43 -14.50
CA PRO A 279 12.55 -18.18 -15.26
C PRO A 279 13.83 -18.08 -16.10
N ASP A 280 13.70 -17.66 -17.36
CA ASP A 280 14.81 -17.42 -18.29
C ASP A 280 15.43 -16.03 -18.11
N ASP A 281 15.74 -15.66 -16.86
CA ASP A 281 16.29 -14.36 -16.48
C ASP A 281 17.67 -14.54 -15.84
N GLU A 282 18.73 -13.95 -16.40
CA GLU A 282 20.10 -14.09 -15.89
C GLU A 282 20.28 -13.57 -14.45
N GLY A 283 19.41 -12.67 -13.99
CA GLY A 283 19.42 -12.16 -12.63
C GLY A 283 18.76 -13.10 -11.62
N PHE A 284 17.88 -14.00 -12.07
CA PHE A 284 17.14 -14.91 -11.20
C PHE A 284 18.03 -15.96 -10.50
N PRO A 285 18.96 -16.67 -11.18
CA PRO A 285 19.90 -17.57 -10.50
C PRO A 285 20.79 -16.84 -9.48
N PHE A 286 21.32 -15.66 -9.84
CA PHE A 286 22.11 -14.86 -8.91
C PHE A 286 21.30 -14.46 -7.67
N PHE A 287 20.03 -14.10 -7.86
CA PHE A 287 19.14 -13.82 -6.73
C PHE A 287 18.96 -15.04 -5.83
N ALA A 288 18.66 -16.20 -6.40
CA ALA A 288 18.42 -17.44 -5.65
C ALA A 288 19.66 -17.86 -4.84
N GLU A 289 20.84 -17.80 -5.44
CA GLU A 289 22.09 -18.32 -4.88
C GLU A 289 22.84 -17.31 -3.98
N ARG A 290 22.66 -16.00 -4.21
CA ARG A 290 23.44 -14.96 -3.54
C ARG A 290 22.55 -13.99 -2.75
N VAL A 291 21.53 -13.38 -3.37
CA VAL A 291 20.72 -12.33 -2.73
C VAL A 291 19.76 -12.88 -1.67
N GLN A 292 19.00 -13.92 -2.00
CA GLN A 292 18.04 -14.54 -1.08
C GLN A 292 18.72 -15.01 0.21
N PRO A 293 19.89 -15.69 0.18
CA PRO A 293 20.67 -15.99 1.39
C PRO A 293 21.08 -14.76 2.20
N MET A 294 21.38 -13.62 1.56
CA MET A 294 21.70 -12.37 2.27
C MET A 294 20.49 -11.77 2.99
N LEU A 295 19.30 -11.87 2.39
CA LEU A 295 18.05 -11.50 3.05
C LEU A 295 17.76 -12.40 4.25
N VAL A 296 18.06 -13.71 4.14
CA VAL A 296 17.98 -14.65 5.26
C VAL A 296 18.96 -14.27 6.36
N LYS A 297 20.24 -14.06 6.02
CA LYS A 297 21.31 -13.67 6.95
C LYS A 297 20.90 -12.50 7.82
N ARG A 298 20.27 -11.47 7.24
CA ARG A 298 19.83 -10.26 7.94
C ARG A 298 18.47 -10.33 8.62
N GLY A 299 17.79 -11.47 8.56
CA GLY A 299 16.53 -11.66 9.30
C GLY A 299 15.30 -11.08 8.61
N CYS A 300 15.34 -10.85 7.29
CA CYS A 300 14.25 -10.18 6.59
C CYS A 300 12.95 -11.01 6.57
N MET A 301 13.04 -12.34 6.63
CA MET A 301 11.92 -13.27 6.44
C MET A 301 11.28 -13.73 7.76
N MET A 302 11.27 -12.88 8.78
CA MET A 302 10.50 -13.14 10.01
C MET A 302 9.03 -12.82 9.82
N LEU A 303 8.14 -13.49 10.57
CA LEU A 303 6.69 -13.27 10.49
C LEU A 303 6.31 -11.79 10.75
N GLY A 304 6.99 -11.15 11.72
CA GLY A 304 6.89 -9.73 12.08
C GLY A 304 7.52 -8.73 11.10
N CYS A 305 8.25 -9.19 10.08
CA CYS A 305 8.96 -8.38 9.10
C CYS A 305 8.38 -8.62 7.70
N HIS A 306 9.09 -9.26 6.78
CA HIS A 306 8.62 -9.52 5.42
C HIS A 306 8.04 -10.93 5.29
N SER A 307 6.76 -11.08 5.65
CA SER A 307 6.02 -12.34 5.56
C SER A 307 4.68 -12.16 4.81
N PRO A 308 3.99 -13.24 4.41
CA PRO A 308 2.63 -13.16 3.86
C PRO A 308 1.63 -12.45 4.78
N SER A 309 1.81 -12.57 6.09
CA SER A 309 0.94 -11.96 7.11
C SER A 309 1.26 -10.47 7.38
N ALA A 310 2.34 -9.92 6.81
CA ALA A 310 2.74 -8.54 7.04
C ALA A 310 1.90 -7.53 6.24
N PHE A 311 1.52 -6.43 6.89
CA PHE A 311 0.73 -5.34 6.29
C PHE A 311 1.60 -4.34 5.49
N HIS A 312 2.25 -4.82 4.43
CA HIS A 312 2.93 -3.99 3.42
C HIS A 312 3.13 -4.80 2.13
N ASP A 313 3.52 -4.16 1.03
CA ASP A 313 3.57 -4.85 -0.27
C ASP A 313 4.76 -5.82 -0.43
N TYR A 314 5.85 -5.61 0.32
CA TYR A 314 7.06 -6.44 0.23
C TYR A 314 6.98 -7.71 1.11
N ARG A 315 6.15 -8.68 0.73
CA ARG A 315 5.81 -9.89 1.53
C ARG A 315 6.59 -11.13 1.11
N LEU A 316 7.82 -11.30 1.59
CA LEU A 316 8.66 -12.44 1.24
C LEU A 316 8.08 -13.79 1.74
N ARG A 317 8.38 -14.85 1.01
CA ARG A 317 8.09 -16.25 1.34
C ARG A 317 9.30 -16.86 2.02
N GLY A 318 9.16 -17.28 3.28
CA GLY A 318 10.26 -17.80 4.09
C GLY A 318 10.65 -19.27 3.81
N GLY A 319 10.14 -19.88 2.74
CA GLY A 319 10.36 -21.28 2.43
C GLY A 319 9.81 -22.25 3.50
N SER A 320 10.36 -23.46 3.55
CA SER A 320 10.02 -24.51 4.53
C SER A 320 11.27 -24.94 5.31
N ALA A 321 11.55 -24.23 6.42
CA ALA A 321 12.70 -24.49 7.30
C ALA A 321 14.03 -24.61 6.53
N GLY A 322 14.35 -23.55 5.77
CA GLY A 322 15.60 -23.40 5.03
C GLY A 322 15.54 -23.88 3.58
N HIS A 323 14.50 -24.62 3.19
CA HIS A 323 14.28 -24.98 1.79
C HIS A 323 13.40 -23.94 1.09
N PHE A 324 13.87 -23.40 -0.04
CA PHE A 324 13.10 -22.49 -0.89
C PHE A 324 12.71 -23.17 -2.19
N GLY A 325 11.41 -23.45 -2.36
CA GLY A 325 10.88 -23.95 -3.63
C GLY A 325 10.97 -22.90 -4.74
N LEU A 326 10.73 -23.33 -5.99
CA LEU A 326 10.80 -22.47 -7.17
C LEU A 326 9.76 -21.34 -7.07
N ALA A 327 8.52 -21.67 -6.70
CA ALA A 327 7.46 -20.68 -6.52
C ALA A 327 7.80 -19.62 -5.46
N ALA A 328 8.37 -20.05 -4.32
CA ALA A 328 8.78 -19.13 -3.26
C ALA A 328 9.92 -18.20 -3.72
N THR A 329 10.93 -18.75 -4.41
CA THR A 329 12.08 -17.96 -4.88
C THR A 329 11.69 -17.01 -6.01
N ARG A 330 10.88 -17.46 -6.99
CA ARG A 330 10.32 -16.60 -8.06
C ARG A 330 9.57 -15.43 -7.46
N ARG A 331 8.71 -15.70 -6.47
CA ARG A 331 7.93 -14.63 -5.82
C ARG A 331 8.82 -13.66 -5.05
N ASN A 332 9.83 -14.16 -4.33
CA ASN A 332 10.79 -13.31 -3.62
C ASN A 332 11.57 -12.42 -4.60
N TYR A 333 12.03 -12.98 -5.71
CA TYR A 333 12.73 -12.25 -6.77
C TYR A 333 11.90 -11.09 -7.31
N GLU A 334 10.66 -11.35 -7.73
CA GLU A 334 9.74 -10.31 -8.24
C GLU A 334 9.51 -9.20 -7.22
N LEU A 335 9.18 -9.58 -5.98
CA LEU A 335 8.90 -8.64 -4.89
C LEU A 335 10.14 -7.81 -4.53
N THR A 336 11.33 -8.37 -4.59
CA THR A 336 12.58 -7.66 -4.32
C THR A 336 12.93 -6.71 -5.47
N LEU A 337 12.74 -7.13 -6.72
CA LEU A 337 12.96 -6.29 -7.91
C LEU A 337 11.98 -5.10 -7.95
N GLU A 338 10.77 -5.25 -7.40
CA GLU A 338 9.84 -4.14 -7.17
C GLU A 338 10.41 -3.05 -6.24
N GLN A 339 11.40 -3.35 -5.39
CA GLN A 339 12.02 -2.40 -4.46
C GLN A 339 13.29 -1.71 -5.00
N VAL A 340 13.66 -1.99 -6.26
CA VAL A 340 14.86 -1.48 -6.92
C VAL A 340 14.49 -0.38 -7.90
N ALA A 341 15.27 0.70 -7.91
CA ALA A 341 15.17 1.83 -8.84
C ALA A 341 16.22 1.69 -9.95
N LEU A 342 15.92 0.89 -10.99
CA LEU A 342 16.89 0.59 -12.06
C LEU A 342 17.18 1.78 -12.98
N GLU A 343 16.31 2.78 -12.97
CA GLU A 343 16.53 4.07 -13.63
C GLU A 343 17.70 4.87 -13.04
N SER A 344 18.05 4.61 -11.77
CA SER A 344 19.18 5.26 -11.10
C SER A 344 20.50 4.58 -11.45
N PRO A 345 21.58 5.34 -11.74
CA PRO A 345 22.93 4.79 -11.73
C PRO A 345 23.44 4.52 -10.30
N ASP A 346 22.93 5.23 -9.29
CA ASP A 346 23.24 4.99 -7.89
C ASP A 346 22.29 3.92 -7.32
N PRO A 347 22.79 2.72 -6.93
CA PRO A 347 21.94 1.68 -6.36
C PRO A 347 21.29 2.12 -5.05
N ASN A 348 21.86 3.08 -4.31
CA ASN A 348 21.29 3.63 -3.07
C ASN A 348 20.05 4.49 -3.30
N ALA A 349 19.61 4.75 -4.55
CA ALA A 349 18.26 5.26 -4.81
C ALA A 349 17.18 4.20 -4.51
N SER A 350 17.54 2.91 -4.53
CA SER A 350 16.63 1.79 -4.33
C SER A 350 16.14 1.70 -2.88
N ARG A 351 14.82 1.55 -2.69
CA ARG A 351 14.19 1.37 -1.36
C ARG A 351 14.77 0.20 -0.57
N LEU A 352 15.14 -0.89 -1.27
CA LEU A 352 15.76 -2.07 -0.66
C LEU A 352 17.04 -1.70 0.11
N LEU A 353 17.89 -0.84 -0.45
CA LEU A 353 19.12 -0.39 0.19
C LEU A 353 18.84 0.73 1.18
N ARG A 354 18.09 1.79 0.81
CA ARG A 354 17.83 2.94 1.70
C ARG A 354 17.23 2.57 3.04
N LYS A 355 16.30 1.62 3.09
CA LYS A 355 15.73 1.16 4.37
C LYS A 355 16.72 0.47 5.29
N ASN A 356 17.83 0.02 4.75
CA ASN A 356 18.83 -0.73 5.48
C ASN A 356 20.13 0.07 5.68
N LEU A 357 20.23 1.29 5.16
CA LEU A 357 21.28 2.25 5.50
C LEU A 357 20.89 3.05 6.75
N ALA A 358 21.88 3.59 7.45
CA ALA A 358 21.62 4.44 8.61
C ALA A 358 21.07 5.80 8.18
N VAL A 359 20.15 6.35 8.97
CA VAL A 359 19.64 7.72 8.75
C VAL A 359 20.78 8.71 8.95
N GLY A 360 21.01 9.59 7.98
CA GLY A 360 22.17 10.49 7.93
C GLY A 360 23.37 9.94 7.15
N GLU A 361 23.27 8.68 6.68
CA GLU A 361 24.23 8.02 5.79
C GLU A 361 23.54 7.51 4.51
N GLY A 362 22.52 8.23 4.00
CA GLY A 362 21.74 7.82 2.83
C GLY A 362 20.51 6.96 3.15
N GLY A 363 20.26 6.67 4.43
CA GLY A 363 19.19 5.79 4.88
C GLY A 363 17.86 6.46 5.22
N ILE A 364 16.77 5.68 5.15
CA ILE A 364 15.42 6.07 5.58
C ILE A 364 14.93 5.21 6.74
N LEU A 365 13.93 5.70 7.47
CA LEU A 365 13.36 4.95 8.60
C LEU A 365 12.85 3.56 8.19
N HIS A 366 13.27 2.57 8.98
CA HIS A 366 12.90 1.17 8.84
C HIS A 366 12.66 0.56 10.21
N ARG A 367 11.56 -0.18 10.36
CA ARG A 367 11.20 -0.85 11.61
C ARG A 367 12.26 -1.87 12.06
N GLY A 368 12.93 -2.53 11.11
CA GLY A 368 14.02 -3.48 11.40
C GLY A 368 15.36 -2.84 11.75
N GLY A 369 15.48 -1.51 11.63
CA GLY A 369 16.74 -0.80 11.76
C GLY A 369 17.63 -0.90 10.50
N PRO A 370 18.82 -0.27 10.52
CA PRO A 370 19.72 -0.24 9.37
C PRO A 370 20.55 -1.54 9.29
N LEU A 371 20.09 -2.51 8.49
CA LEU A 371 20.71 -3.83 8.37
C LEU A 371 22.03 -3.85 7.55
N PHE A 372 22.33 -2.75 6.85
CA PHE A 372 23.52 -2.54 6.01
C PHE A 372 24.30 -1.27 6.43
N ALA A 373 24.21 -0.85 7.69
CA ALA A 373 24.73 0.45 8.16
C ALA A 373 26.20 0.75 7.81
N SER A 374 27.08 -0.26 7.69
CA SER A 374 28.47 -0.07 7.24
C SER A 374 28.63 0.09 5.72
N GLY A 375 27.51 0.22 4.99
CA GLY A 375 27.42 -0.23 3.62
C GLY A 375 27.30 0.82 2.53
N GLY A 376 26.90 2.05 2.84
CA GLY A 376 26.33 3.02 1.89
C GLY A 376 27.23 3.56 0.77
N ASP A 377 28.41 3.02 0.56
CA ASP A 377 29.31 3.38 -0.54
C ASP A 377 29.44 2.19 -1.52
N PRO A 378 28.86 2.26 -2.73
CA PRO A 378 29.00 1.23 -3.76
C PRO A 378 30.44 1.05 -4.26
N GLU A 379 31.28 2.10 -4.22
CA GLU A 379 32.65 2.05 -4.79
C GLU A 379 33.58 1.16 -3.97
N ARG A 380 33.26 0.92 -2.69
CA ARG A 380 34.03 0.01 -1.83
C ARG A 380 33.79 -1.48 -2.14
N CYS A 381 32.79 -1.80 -2.96
CA CYS A 381 32.37 -3.17 -3.19
C CYS A 381 33.25 -3.89 -4.22
N ASP A 382 33.78 -5.03 -3.80
CA ASP A 382 34.38 -6.01 -4.71
C ASP A 382 33.26 -6.87 -5.31
N LEU A 383 32.82 -6.51 -6.52
CA LEU A 383 31.71 -7.19 -7.20
C LEU A 383 32.06 -8.62 -7.63
N ASP A 384 33.34 -8.90 -7.92
CA ASP A 384 33.79 -10.25 -8.26
C ASP A 384 33.75 -11.16 -7.03
N ALA A 385 34.19 -10.67 -5.88
CA ALA A 385 34.05 -11.40 -4.61
C ALA A 385 32.56 -11.58 -4.23
N ALA A 386 31.72 -10.58 -4.46
CA ALA A 386 30.28 -10.67 -4.23
C ALA A 386 29.62 -11.77 -5.09
N GLU A 387 30.12 -12.01 -6.30
CA GLU A 387 29.65 -13.06 -7.21
C GLU A 387 30.24 -14.44 -6.88
N ASN A 388 31.56 -14.52 -6.74
CA ASN A 388 32.31 -15.78 -6.75
C ASN A 388 32.87 -16.20 -5.39
N GLY A 389 32.95 -15.26 -4.43
CA GLY A 389 33.53 -15.49 -3.12
C GLY A 389 32.67 -16.38 -2.21
N PRO A 390 33.24 -16.90 -1.11
CA PRO A 390 32.49 -17.64 -0.10
C PRO A 390 31.34 -16.80 0.44
N ILE A 391 30.09 -17.24 0.21
CA ILE A 391 28.90 -16.42 0.43
C ILE A 391 28.82 -15.88 1.88
N ASP A 392 29.17 -16.70 2.88
CA ASP A 392 29.02 -16.32 4.29
C ASP A 392 30.03 -15.25 4.73
N GLU A 393 31.09 -15.04 3.95
CA GLU A 393 32.09 -14.01 4.19
C GLU A 393 31.75 -12.69 3.47
N GLN A 394 30.77 -12.70 2.55
CA GLN A 394 30.43 -11.52 1.76
C GLN A 394 29.59 -10.50 2.53
N ASP A 395 29.78 -9.23 2.19
CA ASP A 395 28.92 -8.14 2.65
C ASP A 395 27.56 -8.19 1.93
N PRO A 396 26.43 -8.34 2.66
CA PRO A 396 25.09 -8.32 2.07
C PRO A 396 24.82 -7.12 1.17
N TYR A 397 25.35 -5.95 1.52
CA TYR A 397 25.20 -4.74 0.71
C TYR A 397 25.84 -4.93 -0.68
N CYS A 398 27.08 -5.41 -0.73
CA CYS A 398 27.82 -5.56 -1.98
C CYS A 398 27.23 -6.65 -2.89
N VAL A 399 26.70 -7.73 -2.30
CA VAL A 399 25.95 -8.76 -3.05
C VAL A 399 24.70 -8.17 -3.70
N ILE A 400 23.96 -7.33 -2.98
CA ILE A 400 22.76 -6.67 -3.52
C ILE A 400 23.14 -5.63 -4.58
N VAL A 401 24.22 -4.86 -4.39
CA VAL A 401 24.73 -3.92 -5.41
C VAL A 401 25.13 -4.64 -6.69
N ALA A 402 25.84 -5.78 -6.58
CA ALA A 402 26.20 -6.61 -7.74
C ALA A 402 24.96 -7.10 -8.50
N TRP A 403 23.93 -7.54 -7.76
CA TRP A 403 22.66 -7.94 -8.36
C TRP A 403 21.94 -6.79 -9.06
N ILE A 404 21.82 -5.62 -8.42
CA ILE A 404 21.20 -4.42 -9.01
C ILE A 404 21.94 -4.02 -10.30
N ALA A 405 23.27 -4.09 -10.32
CA ALA A 405 24.06 -3.79 -11.51
C ALA A 405 23.75 -4.76 -12.67
N ARG A 406 23.60 -6.06 -12.39
CA ARG A 406 23.16 -7.08 -13.38
C ARG A 406 21.76 -6.81 -13.90
N GLU A 407 20.79 -6.58 -13.01
CA GLU A 407 19.41 -6.27 -13.38
C GLU A 407 19.34 -5.00 -14.25
N ARG A 408 20.11 -3.98 -13.89
CA ARG A 408 20.19 -2.74 -14.66
C ARG A 408 20.82 -2.98 -16.03
N ALA A 409 21.89 -3.75 -16.11
CA ALA A 409 22.53 -4.08 -17.39
C ALA A 409 21.58 -4.87 -18.31
N ALA A 410 20.79 -5.80 -17.76
CA ALA A 410 19.86 -6.62 -18.53
C ALA A 410 18.60 -5.85 -18.98
N ARG A 411 18.13 -4.89 -18.18
CA ARG A 411 16.81 -4.24 -18.38
C ARG A 411 16.87 -2.80 -18.85
N MET A 412 17.98 -2.11 -18.61
CA MET A 412 18.12 -0.67 -18.82
C MET A 412 19.37 -0.32 -19.65
N SER A 413 19.96 -1.27 -20.39
CA SER A 413 21.13 -1.03 -21.26
C SER A 413 20.89 0.05 -22.31
N ASP A 414 19.69 0.08 -22.88
CA ASP A 414 19.27 1.01 -23.93
C ASP A 414 18.35 2.12 -23.39
N ALA A 415 18.25 2.24 -22.06
CA ALA A 415 17.41 3.23 -21.42
C ALA A 415 17.95 4.65 -21.64
N ARG A 416 17.06 5.59 -21.96
CA ARG A 416 17.40 7.01 -22.10
C ARG A 416 17.89 7.56 -20.76
N PRO A 417 19.10 8.15 -20.69
CA PRO A 417 19.52 8.89 -19.51
C PRO A 417 18.67 10.16 -19.34
N LEU A 418 18.94 10.94 -18.29
CA LEU A 418 18.37 12.28 -18.19
C LEU A 418 18.90 13.14 -19.34
N GLU A 419 17.99 13.61 -20.19
CA GLU A 419 18.29 14.37 -21.42
C GLU A 419 17.77 15.81 -21.37
N ALA A 420 16.77 16.11 -20.54
CA ALA A 420 16.14 17.42 -20.47
C ALA A 420 15.29 17.61 -19.20
N PHE A 421 14.98 18.87 -18.91
CA PHE A 421 13.82 19.27 -18.10
C PHE A 421 12.76 19.90 -19.00
N VAL A 422 11.49 19.64 -18.68
CA VAL A 422 10.34 20.31 -19.29
C VAL A 422 9.57 21.02 -18.19
N PHE A 423 9.18 22.26 -18.42
CA PHE A 423 8.46 23.08 -17.44
C PHE A 423 7.56 24.08 -18.16
N VAL A 424 6.68 24.75 -17.42
CA VAL A 424 5.90 25.88 -17.90
C VAL A 424 6.59 27.17 -17.51
N ARG A 425 6.76 28.07 -18.48
CA ARG A 425 7.18 29.45 -18.26
C ARG A 425 5.99 30.36 -18.50
N ARG A 426 5.75 31.31 -17.58
CA ARG A 426 4.72 32.34 -17.75
C ARG A 426 5.03 33.60 -16.96
N GLY A 427 4.30 34.68 -17.23
CA GLY A 427 4.30 35.87 -16.37
C GLY A 427 3.63 35.63 -15.01
N PRO A 428 3.87 36.50 -14.02
CA PRO A 428 3.32 36.36 -12.68
C PRO A 428 1.81 36.62 -12.73
N VAL A 429 1.05 35.92 -11.91
CA VAL A 429 -0.41 36.03 -11.88
C VAL A 429 -0.84 36.66 -10.55
N THR A 430 -1.68 37.68 -10.61
CA THR A 430 -2.07 38.49 -9.44
C THR A 430 -3.36 37.98 -8.76
N ASP A 431 -4.05 37.04 -9.39
CA ASP A 431 -5.25 36.38 -8.84
C ASP A 431 -4.86 35.21 -7.93
N ALA A 432 -5.84 34.66 -7.19
CA ALA A 432 -5.54 33.65 -6.17
C ALA A 432 -5.01 32.32 -6.73
N GLU A 433 -5.38 31.95 -7.96
CA GLU A 433 -5.02 30.69 -8.62
C GLU A 433 -5.00 29.46 -7.68
N LEU A 434 -6.18 29.07 -7.21
CA LEU A 434 -6.34 27.85 -6.42
C LEU A 434 -6.10 26.60 -7.31
N PRO A 435 -5.72 25.45 -6.73
CA PRO A 435 -5.59 24.19 -7.49
C PRO A 435 -6.81 23.86 -8.36
N GLN A 436 -8.01 24.26 -7.90
CA GLN A 436 -9.30 24.07 -8.56
C GLN A 436 -9.59 25.03 -9.73
N ASP A 437 -8.86 26.14 -9.87
CA ASP A 437 -9.17 27.23 -10.80
C ASP A 437 -8.65 26.97 -12.23
N PHE A 438 -8.94 25.78 -12.78
CA PHE A 438 -8.50 25.40 -14.13
C PHE A 438 -9.27 26.13 -15.25
N GLU A 439 -10.49 26.61 -15.00
CA GLU A 439 -11.31 27.30 -16.01
C GLU A 439 -10.75 28.70 -16.35
N THR A 440 -10.16 29.39 -15.37
CA THR A 440 -9.64 30.76 -15.53
C THR A 440 -8.52 30.82 -16.57
N PHE A 441 -8.77 31.54 -17.67
CA PHE A 441 -7.81 31.70 -18.76
C PHE A 441 -6.70 32.68 -18.41
N ARG A 442 -5.45 32.19 -18.48
CA ARG A 442 -4.23 32.95 -18.17
C ARG A 442 -3.28 32.90 -19.38
N PRO A 443 -3.40 33.84 -20.34
CA PRO A 443 -2.55 33.84 -21.52
C PRO A 443 -1.10 34.17 -21.17
N GLY A 444 -0.18 33.79 -22.05
CA GLY A 444 1.25 34.05 -21.86
C GLY A 444 1.98 32.92 -21.14
N ALA A 445 1.43 31.70 -21.15
CA ALA A 445 2.05 30.51 -20.62
C ALA A 445 2.48 29.57 -21.74
N GLU A 446 3.73 29.11 -21.69
CA GLU A 446 4.30 28.16 -22.64
C GLU A 446 4.98 26.98 -21.95
N VAL A 447 4.94 25.82 -22.58
CA VAL A 447 5.80 24.67 -22.23
C VAL A 447 7.15 24.80 -22.92
N VAL A 448 8.21 24.71 -22.12
CA VAL A 448 9.61 24.85 -22.54
C VAL A 448 10.36 23.56 -22.20
N ARG A 449 11.19 23.09 -23.14
CA ARG A 449 12.18 22.05 -22.92
C ARG A 449 13.57 22.70 -22.83
N ILE A 450 14.33 22.38 -21.79
CA ILE A 450 15.75 22.71 -21.69
C ILE A 450 16.57 21.43 -21.68
N GLU A 451 17.56 21.33 -22.55
CA GLU A 451 18.50 20.20 -22.55
C GLU A 451 19.23 20.13 -21.20
N ALA A 452 19.45 18.92 -20.71
CA ALA A 452 20.12 18.70 -19.43
C ALA A 452 20.90 17.39 -19.42
N SER A 453 22.02 17.37 -18.71
CA SER A 453 22.76 16.14 -18.37
C SER A 453 23.11 16.13 -16.88
N ALA A 454 22.99 14.96 -16.26
CA ALA A 454 23.41 14.75 -14.88
C ALA A 454 24.94 14.56 -14.81
N GLU A 455 25.58 15.28 -13.88
CA GLU A 455 27.01 15.17 -13.58
C GLU A 455 27.25 14.13 -12.46
N VAL A 456 28.49 13.66 -12.33
CA VAL A 456 28.89 12.65 -11.32
C VAL A 456 28.67 13.15 -9.88
N ASP A 457 28.81 14.45 -9.65
CA ASP A 457 28.60 15.08 -8.34
C ASP A 457 27.12 15.38 -8.02
N GLY A 458 26.19 14.96 -8.90
CA GLY A 458 24.77 15.25 -8.78
C GLY A 458 24.42 16.70 -9.15
N THR A 459 25.28 17.46 -9.81
CA THR A 459 24.85 18.71 -10.44
C THR A 459 24.27 18.44 -11.84
N PHE A 460 23.67 19.47 -12.45
CA PHE A 460 23.10 19.37 -13.79
C PHE A 460 23.72 20.44 -14.69
N THR A 461 24.18 20.04 -15.87
CA THR A 461 24.57 20.95 -16.93
C THR A 461 23.35 21.24 -17.81
N LEU A 462 22.97 22.51 -17.92
CA LEU A 462 21.84 22.96 -18.73
C LEU A 462 22.31 23.44 -20.12
N GLY A 463 21.57 23.06 -21.16
CA GLY A 463 21.86 23.33 -22.57
C GLY A 463 20.85 24.28 -23.22
N ALA A 464 20.51 24.01 -24.48
CA ALA A 464 19.62 24.88 -25.25
C ALA A 464 18.14 24.72 -24.84
N GLU A 465 17.39 25.81 -24.95
CA GLU A 465 15.94 25.82 -24.77
C GLU A 465 15.19 25.66 -26.10
N THR A 466 14.02 25.02 -26.03
CA THR A 466 13.06 24.89 -27.14
C THR A 466 11.65 25.12 -26.60
N SER A 467 10.90 26.03 -27.22
CA SER A 467 9.46 26.20 -26.92
C SER A 467 8.67 25.05 -27.53
N LEU A 468 8.20 24.13 -26.69
CA LEU A 468 7.33 23.03 -27.14
C LEU A 468 5.97 23.56 -27.59
N SER A 469 5.48 24.65 -26.98
CA SER A 469 4.25 25.32 -27.43
C SER A 469 4.35 25.74 -28.90
N ALA A 470 5.44 26.41 -29.28
CA ALA A 470 5.65 26.84 -30.66
C ALA A 470 5.78 25.64 -31.63
N VAL A 471 6.46 24.56 -31.21
CA VAL A 471 6.54 23.31 -31.97
C VAL A 471 5.15 22.71 -32.23
N CYS A 472 4.24 22.82 -31.26
CA CYS A 472 2.84 22.38 -31.36
C CYS A 472 1.92 23.38 -32.08
N GLY A 473 2.46 24.46 -32.66
CA GLY A 473 1.68 25.49 -33.36
C GLY A 473 0.90 26.43 -32.44
N LEU A 474 1.23 26.48 -31.15
CA LEU A 474 0.68 27.44 -30.19
C LEU A 474 1.55 28.70 -30.15
N ASP A 475 0.94 29.86 -29.95
CA ASP A 475 1.66 31.12 -29.76
C ASP A 475 1.92 31.35 -28.26
N PRO A 476 3.18 31.31 -27.79
CA PRO A 476 3.53 31.54 -26.38
C PRO A 476 2.95 32.82 -25.76
N ALA A 477 2.71 33.86 -26.57
CA ALA A 477 2.18 35.13 -26.08
C ALA A 477 0.67 35.09 -25.75
N THR A 478 -0.06 34.11 -26.29
CA THR A 478 -1.52 34.01 -26.16
C THR A 478 -1.99 32.67 -25.62
N SER A 479 -1.15 31.63 -25.65
CA SER A 479 -1.48 30.34 -25.07
C SER A 479 -1.56 30.39 -23.55
N ASP A 480 -2.41 29.54 -23.02
CA ASP A 480 -2.43 29.12 -21.62
C ASP A 480 -2.02 27.64 -21.62
N ALA A 481 -1.02 27.27 -20.82
CA ALA A 481 -0.37 25.96 -20.84
C ALA A 481 -0.09 25.47 -19.42
N ARG A 482 -0.29 24.18 -19.17
CA ARG A 482 -0.07 23.58 -17.84
C ARG A 482 0.35 22.11 -17.88
N ARG A 483 1.07 21.73 -16.82
CA ARG A 483 1.35 20.35 -16.38
C ARG A 483 1.85 19.42 -17.49
N PRO A 484 3.11 19.59 -17.94
CA PRO A 484 3.77 18.60 -18.77
C PRO A 484 3.97 17.28 -18.00
N ALA A 485 3.95 16.17 -18.72
CA ALA A 485 4.23 14.83 -18.23
C ALA A 485 5.06 14.06 -19.25
N VAL A 486 5.95 13.19 -18.76
CA VAL A 486 6.84 12.38 -19.60
C VAL A 486 6.39 10.92 -19.57
N SER A 487 6.48 10.23 -20.72
CA SER A 487 6.24 8.79 -20.80
C SER A 487 7.27 7.99 -20.01
N TRP A 488 6.97 6.73 -19.69
CA TRP A 488 7.86 5.91 -18.85
C TRP A 488 9.20 5.60 -19.52
N ASP A 489 9.22 5.44 -20.84
CA ASP A 489 10.43 5.25 -21.64
C ASP A 489 11.18 6.56 -21.94
N GLY A 490 10.67 7.72 -21.48
CA GLY A 490 11.27 9.03 -21.73
C GLY A 490 11.13 9.54 -23.18
N SER A 491 10.34 8.89 -24.03
CA SER A 491 10.26 9.21 -25.46
C SER A 491 9.19 10.24 -25.84
N ARG A 492 8.19 10.46 -24.99
CA ARG A 492 7.06 11.36 -25.26
C ARG A 492 6.85 12.36 -24.13
N VAL A 493 6.43 13.56 -24.50
CA VAL A 493 6.01 14.61 -23.58
C VAL A 493 4.57 15.00 -23.90
N ALA A 494 3.66 14.83 -22.95
CA ALA A 494 2.29 15.32 -23.06
C ALA A 494 2.11 16.58 -22.22
N PHE A 495 1.29 17.53 -22.65
CA PHE A 495 0.93 18.71 -21.86
C PHE A 495 -0.45 19.24 -22.24
N SER A 496 -1.03 20.08 -21.39
CA SER A 496 -2.33 20.70 -21.65
C SER A 496 -2.14 22.13 -22.14
N ALA A 497 -2.86 22.53 -23.19
CA ALA A 497 -2.85 23.91 -23.66
C ALA A 497 -4.19 24.34 -24.28
N ARG A 498 -4.44 25.65 -24.28
CA ARG A 498 -5.52 26.32 -25.03
C ARG A 498 -5.03 27.67 -25.56
N SER A 499 -5.62 28.12 -26.65
CA SER A 499 -5.18 29.35 -27.35
C SER A 499 -6.00 30.61 -27.01
N ALA A 500 -7.15 30.45 -26.35
CA ALA A 500 -8.07 31.54 -26.05
C ALA A 500 -9.00 31.16 -24.88
N ALA A 501 -9.68 32.16 -24.30
CA ALA A 501 -10.61 31.96 -23.18
C ALA A 501 -11.85 31.11 -23.55
N ASP A 502 -12.30 31.20 -24.80
CA ASP A 502 -13.43 30.44 -25.36
C ASP A 502 -12.99 29.10 -25.98
N ALA A 503 -11.70 28.75 -25.87
CA ALA A 503 -11.18 27.46 -26.28
C ALA A 503 -11.04 26.51 -25.07
N PRO A 504 -11.44 25.24 -25.18
CA PRO A 504 -11.22 24.26 -24.12
C PRO A 504 -9.74 23.95 -23.97
N TRP A 505 -9.36 23.43 -22.80
CA TRP A 505 -8.07 22.78 -22.62
C TRP A 505 -8.00 21.55 -23.51
N ARG A 506 -6.86 21.35 -24.18
CA ARG A 506 -6.59 20.17 -25.00
C ARG A 506 -5.22 19.60 -24.67
N ILE A 507 -5.05 18.30 -24.92
CA ILE A 507 -3.80 17.59 -24.68
C ILE A 507 -3.01 17.47 -25.97
N TYR A 508 -1.78 17.99 -25.93
CA TYR A 508 -0.78 17.87 -26.98
C TYR A 508 0.25 16.83 -26.59
N VAL A 509 0.74 16.06 -27.56
CA VAL A 509 1.81 15.08 -27.39
C VAL A 509 2.95 15.43 -28.34
N VAL A 510 4.14 15.59 -27.77
CA VAL A 510 5.41 15.73 -28.47
C VAL A 510 6.09 14.38 -28.48
N GLU A 511 6.42 13.91 -29.68
CA GLU A 511 7.13 12.65 -29.91
C GLU A 511 8.65 12.85 -29.85
N ALA A 512 9.41 11.75 -29.74
CA ALA A 512 10.87 11.78 -29.63
C ALA A 512 11.57 12.41 -30.85
N ASP A 513 10.92 12.44 -32.02
CA ASP A 513 11.42 13.08 -33.23
C ASP A 513 11.14 14.59 -33.28
N GLY A 514 10.50 15.14 -32.23
CA GLY A 514 10.13 16.54 -32.12
C GLY A 514 8.83 16.90 -32.83
N SER A 515 8.12 15.95 -33.44
CA SER A 515 6.78 16.19 -33.96
C SER A 515 5.79 16.40 -32.81
N CYS A 516 4.79 17.26 -33.01
CA CYS A 516 3.75 17.50 -32.03
C CYS A 516 2.36 17.55 -32.66
N ALA A 517 1.39 16.94 -31.99
CA ALA A 517 -0.02 16.98 -32.37
C ALA A 517 -0.94 16.92 -31.14
N LEU A 518 -2.20 17.32 -31.34
CA LEU A 518 -3.28 16.99 -30.42
C LEU A 518 -3.47 15.48 -30.36
N GLU A 519 -3.70 14.93 -29.16
CA GLU A 519 -4.09 13.52 -29.05
C GLU A 519 -5.52 13.37 -29.62
N PRO A 520 -5.70 12.67 -30.75
CA PRO A 520 -6.96 12.71 -31.50
C PRO A 520 -8.10 11.98 -30.79
N THR A 521 -7.80 10.95 -30.00
CA THR A 521 -8.80 10.16 -29.26
C THR A 521 -9.41 10.99 -28.13
N ILE A 522 -8.59 11.78 -27.43
CA ILE A 522 -9.01 12.68 -26.35
C ILE A 522 -9.77 13.87 -26.92
N ALA A 523 -9.26 14.47 -28.00
CA ALA A 523 -9.83 15.68 -28.60
C ALA A 523 -11.16 15.44 -29.34
N ALA A 524 -11.49 14.19 -29.64
CA ALA A 524 -12.76 13.82 -30.25
C ALA A 524 -13.97 14.23 -29.37
N PRO A 525 -15.13 14.55 -29.96
CA PRO A 525 -16.35 14.80 -29.20
C PRO A 525 -16.67 13.65 -28.24
N PRO A 526 -17.04 13.93 -26.97
CA PRO A 526 -17.39 12.89 -26.02
C PRO A 526 -18.54 12.01 -26.51
N VAL A 527 -18.35 10.70 -26.40
CA VAL A 527 -19.38 9.68 -26.64
C VAL A 527 -19.47 8.76 -25.43
N ASP A 528 -20.66 8.19 -25.21
CA ASP A 528 -20.88 7.22 -24.14
C ASP A 528 -20.39 5.81 -24.50
N GLU A 529 -20.61 4.84 -23.61
CA GLU A 529 -20.20 3.44 -23.81
C GLU A 529 -20.82 2.75 -25.04
N HIS A 530 -21.83 3.36 -25.66
CA HIS A 530 -22.49 2.87 -26.86
C HIS A 530 -22.09 3.65 -28.12
N GLY A 531 -21.22 4.66 -27.99
CA GLY A 531 -20.80 5.52 -29.09
C GLY A 531 -21.78 6.64 -29.40
N GLU A 532 -22.78 6.87 -28.54
CA GLU A 532 -23.74 7.95 -28.71
C GLU A 532 -23.17 9.26 -28.16
N ALA A 533 -23.49 10.39 -28.79
CA ALA A 533 -22.97 11.69 -28.37
C ALA A 533 -23.45 12.08 -26.96
N VAL A 534 -22.53 12.59 -26.16
CA VAL A 534 -22.82 13.18 -24.84
C VAL A 534 -22.97 14.71 -25.01
N PRO A 535 -24.03 15.33 -24.46
CA PRO A 535 -24.21 16.78 -24.58
C PRO A 535 -23.11 17.55 -23.83
N ASP A 536 -22.78 18.74 -24.31
CA ASP A 536 -21.81 19.64 -23.67
C ASP A 536 -22.45 20.61 -22.68
N ASN A 537 -23.79 20.65 -22.59
CA ASN A 537 -24.56 21.58 -21.77
C ASN A 537 -24.25 23.07 -22.01
N GLY A 538 -23.69 23.41 -23.17
CA GLY A 538 -23.19 24.76 -23.46
C GLY A 538 -21.90 25.13 -22.71
N GLU A 539 -21.25 24.16 -22.07
CA GLU A 539 -20.00 24.31 -21.33
C GLU A 539 -18.79 23.94 -22.20
N LEU A 540 -17.61 24.46 -21.83
CA LEU A 540 -16.36 24.00 -22.44
C LEU A 540 -15.97 22.63 -21.85
N VAL A 541 -15.75 21.67 -22.75
CA VAL A 541 -15.19 20.36 -22.38
C VAL A 541 -13.67 20.47 -22.32
N HIS A 542 -13.13 20.68 -21.13
CA HIS A 542 -11.71 20.79 -20.88
C HIS A 542 -11.09 19.41 -20.73
N ASP A 543 -9.97 19.16 -21.42
CA ASP A 543 -9.11 17.98 -21.26
C ASP A 543 -7.71 18.45 -20.85
N PHE A 544 -7.27 18.06 -19.65
CA PHE A 544 -6.06 18.61 -19.05
C PHE A 544 -5.36 17.63 -18.11
N ASP A 545 -4.19 18.02 -17.62
CA ASP A 545 -3.38 17.30 -16.64
C ASP A 545 -3.07 15.84 -17.04
N PRO A 546 -2.41 15.61 -18.20
CA PRO A 546 -2.06 14.27 -18.64
C PRO A 546 -1.03 13.61 -17.71
N ALA A 547 -1.11 12.29 -17.57
CA ALA A 547 -0.14 11.44 -16.89
C ALA A 547 0.01 10.11 -17.65
N PHE A 548 1.24 9.65 -17.84
CA PHE A 548 1.49 8.38 -18.50
C PHE A 548 1.51 7.22 -17.49
N ALA A 549 0.75 6.18 -17.80
CA ALA A 549 0.87 4.87 -17.17
C ALA A 549 2.12 4.12 -17.68
N ALA A 550 2.57 3.11 -16.93
CA ALA A 550 3.78 2.34 -17.25
C ALA A 550 3.68 1.56 -18.58
N ASP A 551 2.46 1.28 -19.04
CA ASP A 551 2.16 0.65 -20.33
C ASP A 551 2.00 1.67 -21.49
N GLY A 552 2.25 2.95 -21.22
CA GLY A 552 2.22 4.02 -22.23
C GLY A 552 0.84 4.63 -22.49
N ARG A 553 -0.23 4.16 -21.83
CA ARG A 553 -1.55 4.82 -21.88
C ARG A 553 -1.51 6.17 -21.18
N ILE A 554 -2.41 7.07 -21.60
CA ILE A 554 -2.55 8.42 -21.02
C ILE A 554 -3.80 8.44 -20.14
N VAL A 555 -3.61 8.74 -18.86
CA VAL A 555 -4.65 9.19 -17.94
C VAL A 555 -4.71 10.71 -17.98
N PHE A 556 -5.89 11.30 -17.91
CA PHE A 556 -6.08 12.74 -17.93
C PHE A 556 -7.31 13.16 -17.13
N THR A 557 -7.35 14.42 -16.72
CA THR A 557 -8.51 15.06 -16.11
C THR A 557 -9.41 15.66 -17.18
N SER A 558 -10.74 15.52 -17.05
CA SER A 558 -11.69 16.12 -17.98
C SER A 558 -13.00 16.53 -17.34
N THR A 559 -13.65 17.56 -17.90
CA THR A 559 -14.99 18.04 -17.52
C THR A 559 -16.12 17.39 -18.32
N ARG A 560 -15.83 16.41 -19.19
CA ARG A 560 -16.80 15.79 -20.11
C ARG A 560 -18.01 15.12 -19.45
N GLY A 561 -17.94 14.84 -18.15
CA GLY A 561 -18.99 14.18 -17.38
C GLY A 561 -19.14 12.69 -17.69
N ASN A 562 -20.29 12.13 -17.34
CA ASN A 562 -20.50 10.68 -17.38
C ASN A 562 -20.55 10.14 -18.82
N VAL A 563 -19.55 9.33 -19.18
CA VAL A 563 -19.44 8.64 -20.49
C VAL A 563 -19.46 7.12 -20.36
N MET A 564 -19.67 6.62 -19.14
CA MET A 564 -19.77 5.19 -18.85
C MET A 564 -20.93 4.92 -17.90
N ASN A 565 -21.67 3.84 -18.16
CA ASN A 565 -22.87 3.45 -17.43
C ASN A 565 -23.88 4.61 -17.35
N ARG A 566 -24.04 5.36 -18.44
CA ARG A 566 -24.79 6.62 -18.47
C ARG A 566 -26.24 6.46 -17.99
N ALA A 567 -26.84 5.29 -18.22
CA ALA A 567 -28.19 4.97 -17.78
C ALA A 567 -28.39 4.96 -16.24
N ALA A 568 -27.31 4.91 -15.45
CA ALA A 568 -27.38 4.97 -13.99
C ALA A 568 -27.66 6.39 -13.45
N PHE A 569 -27.47 7.42 -14.28
CA PHE A 569 -27.57 8.82 -13.86
C PHE A 569 -28.86 9.48 -14.37
N THR A 570 -29.32 10.49 -13.64
CA THR A 570 -30.41 11.38 -14.09
C THR A 570 -29.90 12.70 -14.67
N TYR A 571 -28.62 12.79 -14.93
CA TYR A 571 -27.89 13.95 -15.42
C TYR A 571 -26.81 13.50 -16.41
N ASP A 572 -26.46 14.36 -17.36
CA ASP A 572 -25.51 14.06 -18.43
C ASP A 572 -24.66 15.28 -18.81
N GLY A 573 -23.56 15.02 -19.51
CA GLY A 573 -22.61 16.06 -19.92
C GLY A 573 -21.80 16.64 -18.75
N PRO A 574 -21.08 17.76 -18.98
CA PRO A 574 -20.39 18.49 -17.93
C PRO A 574 -21.32 18.90 -16.78
N GLN A 575 -20.87 18.67 -15.55
CA GLN A 575 -21.59 19.04 -14.33
C GLN A 575 -20.92 20.22 -13.62
N ARG A 576 -21.69 20.95 -12.80
CA ARG A 576 -21.14 21.94 -11.85
C ARG A 576 -20.82 21.26 -10.51
N SER A 577 -19.84 21.80 -9.79
CA SER A 577 -19.37 21.21 -8.53
C SER A 577 -20.31 21.53 -7.35
N PRO A 578 -20.72 20.56 -6.52
CA PRO A 578 -21.41 20.83 -5.26
C PRO A 578 -20.57 21.68 -4.28
N ALA A 579 -19.25 21.56 -4.31
CA ALA A 579 -18.35 22.37 -3.47
C ALA A 579 -18.40 23.86 -3.83
N ASP A 580 -18.58 24.19 -5.11
CA ASP A 580 -18.73 25.55 -5.63
C ASP A 580 -19.42 25.49 -7.02
N PRO A 581 -20.73 25.82 -7.11
CA PRO A 581 -21.47 25.76 -8.37
C PRO A 581 -20.98 26.72 -9.45
N SER A 582 -20.07 27.66 -9.14
CA SER A 582 -19.40 28.48 -10.15
C SER A 582 -18.31 27.73 -10.92
N ARG A 583 -17.94 26.54 -10.46
CA ARG A 583 -16.89 25.69 -11.05
C ARG A 583 -17.46 24.43 -11.68
N LEU A 584 -16.81 23.96 -12.73
CA LEU A 584 -17.06 22.66 -13.32
C LEU A 584 -16.49 21.54 -12.45
N ASN A 585 -17.22 20.44 -12.42
CA ASN A 585 -16.76 19.14 -11.99
C ASN A 585 -15.64 18.65 -12.92
N ALA A 586 -14.70 17.89 -12.36
CA ALA A 586 -13.63 17.25 -13.13
C ALA A 586 -13.34 15.83 -12.61
N ASN A 587 -13.24 14.87 -13.52
CA ASN A 587 -12.92 13.48 -13.23
C ASN A 587 -11.74 12.97 -14.05
N LEU A 588 -11.27 11.76 -13.75
CA LEU A 588 -10.17 11.10 -14.45
C LEU A 588 -10.69 10.15 -15.53
N TYR A 589 -9.97 10.12 -16.65
CA TYR A 589 -10.25 9.30 -17.82
C TYR A 589 -8.94 8.70 -18.33
N ILE A 590 -9.03 7.61 -19.08
CA ILE A 590 -7.89 6.94 -19.69
C ILE A 590 -8.16 6.67 -21.17
N VAL A 591 -7.11 6.76 -21.99
CA VAL A 591 -7.13 6.29 -23.38
C VAL A 591 -6.77 4.81 -23.41
N ASP A 592 -7.75 3.97 -23.70
CA ASP A 592 -7.54 2.55 -24.03
C ASP A 592 -7.25 2.39 -25.53
N GLY A 593 -6.58 1.31 -25.90
CA GLY A 593 -6.28 0.96 -27.29
C GLY A 593 -5.84 -0.51 -27.42
N PRO A 594 -5.23 -0.92 -28.56
CA PRO A 594 -4.82 -2.30 -28.79
C PRO A 594 -3.95 -2.90 -27.68
N GLY A 595 -3.07 -2.09 -27.08
CA GLY A 595 -2.22 -2.49 -25.96
C GLY A 595 -2.95 -2.80 -24.65
N SER A 596 -4.20 -2.33 -24.47
CA SER A 596 -5.07 -2.69 -23.34
C SER A 596 -6.16 -3.70 -23.69
N GLY A 597 -6.08 -4.30 -24.89
CA GLY A 597 -7.06 -5.28 -25.39
C GLY A 597 -8.29 -4.66 -26.05
N ALA A 598 -8.36 -3.33 -26.19
CA ALA A 598 -9.40 -2.67 -26.97
C ALA A 598 -9.04 -2.70 -28.46
N GLU A 599 -9.98 -3.04 -29.35
CA GLU A 599 -9.70 -3.12 -30.80
C GLU A 599 -9.30 -1.77 -31.40
N GLU A 600 -9.92 -0.69 -30.94
CA GLU A 600 -9.71 0.68 -31.39
C GLU A 600 -9.45 1.61 -30.20
N PRO A 601 -8.68 2.71 -30.39
CA PRO A 601 -8.49 3.72 -29.36
C PRO A 601 -9.82 4.32 -28.89
N ARG A 602 -10.03 4.41 -27.58
CA ARG A 602 -11.22 5.03 -26.98
C ARG A 602 -10.94 5.61 -25.60
N VAL A 603 -11.70 6.65 -25.25
CA VAL A 603 -11.69 7.18 -23.88
C VAL A 603 -12.60 6.35 -22.99
N ARG A 604 -12.09 5.99 -21.80
CA ARG A 604 -12.83 5.34 -20.72
C ARG A 604 -12.76 6.17 -19.45
N GLN A 605 -13.89 6.36 -18.78
CA GLN A 605 -13.97 7.05 -17.49
C GLN A 605 -13.41 6.18 -16.36
N LEU A 606 -12.64 6.77 -15.45
CA LEU A 606 -12.11 6.11 -14.25
C LEU A 606 -12.88 6.53 -13.00
N THR A 607 -13.21 7.82 -12.90
CA THR A 607 -13.87 8.36 -11.70
C THR A 607 -15.15 9.14 -12.02
N PHE A 608 -16.03 9.26 -11.03
CA PHE A 608 -17.43 9.67 -11.20
C PHE A 608 -17.95 10.61 -10.09
N LEU A 609 -17.04 11.16 -9.29
CA LEU A 609 -17.39 12.08 -8.19
C LEU A 609 -17.77 13.45 -8.73
N LEU A 610 -18.52 14.23 -7.95
CA LEU A 610 -19.11 15.51 -8.41
C LEU A 610 -18.27 16.75 -8.10
N ASP A 611 -17.26 16.66 -7.24
CA ASP A 611 -16.33 17.77 -6.98
C ASP A 611 -15.20 17.74 -8.03
N GLN A 612 -13.92 17.85 -7.64
CA GLN A 612 -12.81 17.85 -8.58
C GLN A 612 -11.74 16.82 -8.24
N GLU A 613 -11.38 16.01 -9.22
CA GLU A 613 -10.26 15.08 -9.16
C GLU A 613 -9.17 15.52 -10.13
N LEU A 614 -8.06 15.93 -9.55
CA LEU A 614 -7.03 16.71 -10.19
C LEU A 614 -5.68 16.03 -10.03
N THR A 615 -4.73 16.47 -10.83
CA THR A 615 -3.33 16.15 -10.66
C THR A 615 -2.97 14.65 -10.62
N PRO A 616 -3.39 13.85 -11.61
CA PRO A 616 -3.01 12.44 -11.68
C PRO A 616 -1.48 12.28 -11.80
N ALA A 617 -0.97 11.25 -11.12
CA ALA A 617 0.40 10.77 -11.15
C ALA A 617 0.41 9.25 -10.86
N PHE A 618 1.57 8.61 -10.94
CA PHE A 618 1.67 7.15 -10.76
C PHE A 618 2.67 6.78 -9.67
N MET A 619 2.31 5.75 -8.91
CA MET A 619 3.25 5.01 -8.09
C MET A 619 4.06 4.05 -8.96
N SER A 620 5.27 3.72 -8.52
CA SER A 620 6.17 2.75 -9.13
C SER A 620 5.61 1.33 -9.22
N ASP A 621 4.55 1.01 -8.48
CA ASP A 621 3.82 -0.26 -8.59
C ASP A 621 2.70 -0.23 -9.65
N GLY A 622 2.47 0.90 -10.31
CA GLY A 622 1.50 1.06 -11.39
C GLY A 622 0.13 1.57 -10.96
N ARG A 623 -0.11 1.80 -9.66
CA ARG A 623 -1.35 2.44 -9.18
C ARG A 623 -1.37 3.93 -9.50
N LEU A 624 -2.56 4.41 -9.86
CA LEU A 624 -2.84 5.83 -10.10
C LEU A 624 -3.02 6.52 -8.75
N ILE A 625 -2.41 7.70 -8.59
CA ILE A 625 -2.57 8.61 -7.45
C ILE A 625 -2.97 9.99 -7.93
N PHE A 626 -3.77 10.71 -7.14
CA PHE A 626 -4.32 12.00 -7.55
C PHE A 626 -4.83 12.77 -6.32
N THR A 627 -5.18 14.04 -6.52
CA THR A 627 -5.79 14.90 -5.51
C THR A 627 -7.30 14.96 -5.74
N THR A 628 -8.07 14.79 -4.68
CA THR A 628 -9.54 14.98 -4.69
C THR A 628 -9.92 16.16 -3.82
N GLU A 629 -10.83 16.98 -4.32
CA GLU A 629 -11.59 17.91 -3.48
C GLU A 629 -12.67 17.13 -2.72
N LYS A 630 -12.86 17.48 -1.46
CA LYS A 630 -13.90 16.94 -0.60
C LYS A 630 -14.57 18.09 0.12
N ARG A 631 -15.85 18.32 -0.16
CA ARG A 631 -16.66 19.31 0.55
C ARG A 631 -17.95 18.68 1.06
N ALA A 632 -18.18 18.78 2.36
CA ALA A 632 -19.43 18.40 3.00
C ALA A 632 -19.66 19.27 4.23
N LYS A 633 -20.86 19.27 4.81
CA LYS A 633 -21.17 20.10 5.98
C LYS A 633 -20.19 19.87 7.13
N GLY A 634 -19.52 20.94 7.56
CA GLY A 634 -18.47 20.94 8.59
C GLY A 634 -17.20 20.20 8.18
N PHE A 635 -16.90 20.10 6.89
CA PHE A 635 -15.71 19.42 6.36
C PHE A 635 -15.27 19.98 5.01
N TYR A 636 -13.97 20.26 4.86
CA TYR A 636 -13.36 20.60 3.58
C TYR A 636 -11.93 20.07 3.53
N GLN A 637 -11.52 19.49 2.39
CA GLN A 637 -10.14 19.11 2.13
C GLN A 637 -9.78 19.08 0.65
N LEU A 638 -8.48 19.22 0.37
CA LEU A 638 -7.84 18.62 -0.80
C LEU A 638 -6.96 17.47 -0.32
N ALA A 639 -7.20 16.24 -0.75
CA ALA A 639 -6.53 15.08 -0.17
C ALA A 639 -6.12 14.06 -1.24
N GLY A 640 -5.11 13.24 -0.91
CA GLY A 640 -4.63 12.20 -1.80
C GLY A 640 -5.59 11.02 -1.92
N ARG A 641 -5.80 10.52 -3.13
CA ARG A 641 -6.49 9.25 -3.43
C ARG A 641 -5.59 8.37 -4.28
N ARG A 642 -5.91 7.09 -4.31
CA ARG A 642 -5.33 6.10 -5.23
C ARG A 642 -6.41 5.20 -5.83
N MET A 643 -6.13 4.64 -6.99
CA MET A 643 -6.96 3.59 -7.62
C MET A 643 -6.17 2.74 -8.62
N ASN A 644 -6.76 1.64 -9.07
CA ASN A 644 -6.21 0.81 -10.13
C ASN A 644 -6.64 1.31 -11.51
N LEU A 645 -5.87 0.98 -12.56
CA LEU A 645 -6.19 1.38 -13.94
C LEU A 645 -7.38 0.62 -14.56
N ASP A 646 -7.82 -0.48 -13.97
CA ASP A 646 -9.04 -1.18 -14.34
C ASP A 646 -10.31 -0.46 -13.84
N GLY A 647 -10.16 0.54 -12.95
CA GLY A 647 -11.25 1.31 -12.36
C GLY A 647 -11.54 0.99 -10.89
N GLY A 648 -11.05 -0.15 -10.38
CA GLY A 648 -11.33 -0.59 -9.01
C GLY A 648 -10.44 0.03 -7.93
N ASP A 649 -10.77 -0.24 -6.67
CA ASP A 649 -10.02 0.17 -5.45
C ASP A 649 -9.88 1.69 -5.33
N TYR A 650 -10.98 2.42 -5.49
CA TYR A 650 -11.04 3.84 -5.18
C TYR A 650 -10.81 4.07 -3.67
N HIS A 651 -9.61 4.50 -3.30
CA HIS A 651 -9.13 4.43 -1.92
C HIS A 651 -8.51 5.74 -1.44
N PRO A 652 -8.70 6.14 -0.18
CA PRO A 652 -7.84 7.12 0.48
C PRO A 652 -6.32 6.82 0.34
N LEU A 653 -5.49 7.86 0.21
CA LEU A 653 -4.02 7.74 0.27
C LEU A 653 -3.45 8.41 1.53
N PHE A 654 -3.23 9.73 1.50
CA PHE A 654 -2.74 10.55 2.63
C PHE A 654 -3.42 11.92 2.63
N GLY A 655 -3.22 12.70 3.70
CA GLY A 655 -3.87 14.01 3.88
C GLY A 655 -5.37 13.90 4.19
N GLN A 656 -5.81 12.72 4.68
CA GLN A 656 -7.18 12.51 5.09
C GLN A 656 -7.35 13.12 6.48
N ARG A 657 -8.14 14.19 6.57
CA ARG A 657 -8.26 15.13 7.70
C ARG A 657 -7.01 16.00 7.87
N SER A 658 -7.14 17.04 8.69
CA SER A 658 -6.04 17.96 9.04
C SER A 658 -4.98 17.34 9.94
N THR A 659 -4.89 16.00 10.02
CA THR A 659 -3.93 15.30 10.89
C THR A 659 -2.49 15.55 10.46
N VAL A 660 -2.24 15.83 9.18
CA VAL A 660 -0.93 16.25 8.65
C VAL A 660 -0.60 17.72 8.95
N GLY A 661 -1.47 18.41 9.71
CA GLY A 661 -1.32 19.82 10.10
C GLY A 661 -1.97 20.82 9.14
N HIS A 662 -2.63 20.37 8.08
CA HIS A 662 -3.16 21.21 6.99
C HIS A 662 -4.44 20.61 6.39
N GLU A 663 -5.37 21.44 5.89
CA GLU A 663 -6.56 20.93 5.18
C GLU A 663 -6.26 20.43 3.76
N GLN A 664 -5.10 20.79 3.20
CA GLN A 664 -4.74 20.48 1.81
C GLN A 664 -3.42 19.72 1.72
N MET A 665 -3.44 18.63 0.95
CA MET A 665 -2.27 17.91 0.44
C MET A 665 -2.46 17.66 -1.07
N THR A 666 -1.69 18.36 -1.89
CA THR A 666 -1.85 18.39 -3.36
C THR A 666 -0.56 18.00 -4.09
N GLU A 667 -0.67 17.80 -5.42
CA GLU A 667 0.48 17.56 -6.31
C GLU A 667 1.41 16.43 -5.83
N ILE A 668 0.81 15.31 -5.40
CA ILE A 668 1.51 14.17 -4.80
C ILE A 668 2.23 13.34 -5.87
N VAL A 669 3.52 13.07 -5.66
CA VAL A 669 4.33 12.20 -6.52
C VAL A 669 5.12 11.19 -5.69
N GLU A 670 5.47 10.04 -6.28
CA GLU A 670 6.33 9.03 -5.66
C GLU A 670 7.78 9.19 -6.13
N LEU A 671 8.74 9.16 -5.18
CA LEU A 671 10.18 9.17 -5.46
C LEU A 671 10.69 7.75 -5.74
N SER A 672 11.91 7.62 -6.27
CA SER A 672 12.53 6.32 -6.61
C SER A 672 12.65 5.37 -5.40
N ASP A 673 12.73 5.92 -4.18
CA ASP A 673 12.76 5.16 -2.93
C ASP A 673 11.36 4.78 -2.41
N LYS A 674 10.30 5.07 -3.19
CA LYS A 674 8.87 4.91 -2.90
C LYS A 674 8.32 5.74 -1.73
N ASN A 675 9.03 6.78 -1.29
CA ASN A 675 8.41 7.80 -0.44
C ASN A 675 7.56 8.74 -1.31
N LEU A 676 6.50 9.27 -0.73
CA LEU A 676 5.65 10.27 -1.38
C LEU A 676 6.13 11.67 -0.97
N VAL A 677 6.13 12.59 -1.92
CA VAL A 677 6.25 14.03 -1.64
C VAL A 677 5.02 14.74 -2.17
N GLY A 678 4.52 15.73 -1.43
CA GLY A 678 3.39 16.56 -1.85
C GLY A 678 3.47 17.96 -1.24
N ILE A 679 2.63 18.83 -1.75
CA ILE A 679 2.48 20.20 -1.26
C ILE A 679 1.42 20.21 -0.17
N VAL A 680 1.73 20.79 1.00
CA VAL A 680 0.77 20.98 2.08
C VAL A 680 0.48 22.44 2.32
N SER A 681 -0.78 22.80 2.51
CA SER A 681 -1.18 24.18 2.75
C SER A 681 -2.49 24.29 3.50
N ASP A 682 -2.63 25.39 4.24
CA ASP A 682 -3.92 25.79 4.79
C ASP A 682 -4.83 26.34 3.67
N ARG A 683 -6.14 26.24 3.88
CA ARG A 683 -7.09 26.77 2.89
C ARG A 683 -7.00 28.29 2.74
N GLY A 684 -6.82 28.74 1.50
CA GLY A 684 -6.67 30.16 1.15
C GLY A 684 -5.29 30.48 0.57
N ALA A 685 -4.34 29.55 0.65
CA ALA A 685 -3.04 29.67 -0.01
C ALA A 685 -3.21 29.83 -1.53
N ARG A 686 -2.55 30.85 -2.09
CA ARG A 686 -2.57 31.17 -3.52
C ARG A 686 -1.60 30.32 -4.33
N HIS A 687 -1.82 30.26 -5.63
CA HIS A 687 -0.99 29.57 -6.62
C HIS A 687 -0.84 28.06 -6.35
N GLY A 688 -1.76 27.47 -5.58
CA GLY A 688 -1.60 26.10 -5.07
C GLY A 688 -0.28 25.85 -4.33
N ALA A 689 0.32 26.91 -3.77
CA ALA A 689 1.63 26.87 -3.15
C ALA A 689 1.55 26.53 -1.67
N GLY A 690 2.63 25.97 -1.12
CA GLY A 690 2.68 25.58 0.28
C GLY A 690 4.03 25.07 0.74
N GLY A 691 4.02 24.26 1.80
CA GLY A 691 5.19 23.56 2.33
C GLY A 691 5.40 22.20 1.65
N LEU A 692 6.56 21.59 1.89
CA LEU A 692 6.90 20.26 1.38
C LEU A 692 6.78 19.19 2.47
N LEU A 693 5.91 18.20 2.23
CA LEU A 693 5.74 17.04 3.09
C LEU A 693 6.28 15.78 2.42
N LEU A 694 7.24 15.11 3.08
CA LEU A 694 7.71 13.78 2.72
C LEU A 694 7.01 12.73 3.58
N VAL A 695 6.46 11.68 2.97
CA VAL A 695 5.75 10.59 3.65
C VAL A 695 6.36 9.23 3.29
N ASN A 696 6.88 8.53 4.29
CA ASN A 696 7.26 7.13 4.20
C ASN A 696 6.07 6.25 4.60
N ARG A 697 5.33 5.75 3.60
CA ARG A 697 4.11 4.96 3.80
C ARG A 697 4.26 3.64 4.58
N SER A 698 5.49 3.23 4.87
CA SER A 698 5.77 1.91 5.47
C SER A 698 6.07 1.92 6.95
N VAL A 699 6.08 3.10 7.58
CA VAL A 699 6.38 3.24 9.00
C VAL A 699 5.43 4.26 9.61
N GLY A 700 4.97 4.00 10.83
CA GLY A 700 4.50 5.06 11.71
C GLY A 700 3.16 5.74 11.39
N VAL A 701 2.90 6.81 12.13
CA VAL A 701 1.75 7.72 11.96
C VAL A 701 2.14 8.96 11.17
N ASP A 702 1.21 9.51 10.42
CA ASP A 702 1.36 10.75 9.62
C ASP A 702 0.93 12.01 10.39
N HIS A 703 0.65 11.89 11.69
CA HIS A 703 0.13 12.97 12.52
C HIS A 703 1.20 14.03 12.82
N LEU A 704 0.94 15.26 12.36
CA LEU A 704 1.76 16.44 12.57
C LEU A 704 1.01 17.62 13.21
N SER A 705 -0.33 17.63 13.21
CA SER A 705 -1.09 18.74 13.81
C SER A 705 -0.81 18.90 15.31
N THR A 706 -0.76 20.14 15.76
CA THR A 706 -0.72 20.51 17.18
C THR A 706 -2.08 20.88 17.75
N GLU A 707 -3.10 21.03 16.92
CA GLU A 707 -4.42 21.50 17.33
C GLU A 707 -5.29 20.34 17.83
N PRO A 708 -5.82 20.41 19.07
CA PRO A 708 -6.67 19.36 19.62
C PRO A 708 -7.89 19.00 18.77
N GLU A 709 -8.52 19.97 18.10
CA GLU A 709 -9.69 19.74 17.25
C GLU A 709 -9.43 18.92 15.98
N ASP A 710 -8.19 18.87 15.50
CA ASP A 710 -7.80 18.01 14.36
C ASP A 710 -7.82 16.53 14.75
N TYR A 711 -7.85 16.27 16.05
CA TYR A 711 -7.99 14.96 16.65
C TYR A 711 -9.39 14.82 17.25
N LEU A 712 -9.96 13.62 17.14
CA LEU A 712 -11.32 13.38 17.64
C LEU A 712 -11.37 13.08 19.13
N GLN A 713 -10.21 13.07 19.79
CA GLN A 713 -10.07 13.03 21.23
C GLN A 713 -8.97 14.00 21.64
N ASP A 714 -9.21 14.68 22.77
CA ASP A 714 -8.28 15.64 23.36
C ASP A 714 -6.88 15.03 23.52
N PRO A 715 -5.86 15.53 22.79
CA PRO A 715 -4.48 15.07 22.91
C PRO A 715 -3.87 15.31 24.30
N GLY A 716 -4.45 16.18 25.13
CA GLY A 716 -4.03 16.37 26.51
C GLY A 716 -4.41 15.22 27.46
N ALA A 717 -5.39 14.39 27.08
CA ALA A 717 -5.88 13.27 27.89
C ALA A 717 -5.05 11.99 27.73
N ILE A 718 -4.23 11.90 26.67
CA ILE A 718 -3.35 10.77 26.38
C ILE A 718 -2.06 11.38 25.86
N THR A 719 -0.90 11.13 26.47
CA THR A 719 0.42 11.71 26.15
C THR A 719 0.91 11.45 24.71
N TRP A 720 0.20 11.98 23.71
CA TRP A 720 0.20 11.50 22.32
C TRP A 720 0.68 12.53 21.30
N PRO A 721 1.36 12.07 20.23
CA PRO A 721 2.05 10.78 20.14
C PRO A 721 3.29 10.77 21.04
N ASN A 722 3.48 9.71 21.86
CA ASN A 722 4.69 9.59 22.67
C ASN A 722 5.90 9.36 21.72
N PRO A 723 6.78 10.37 21.53
CA PRO A 723 7.80 10.31 20.48
C PRO A 723 8.83 9.20 20.70
N LEU A 724 8.88 8.60 21.91
CA LEU A 724 9.77 7.48 22.22
C LEU A 724 9.30 6.14 21.63
N PHE A 725 8.02 5.98 21.32
CA PHE A 725 7.45 4.69 20.87
C PHE A 725 6.98 4.70 19.42
N TYR A 726 6.73 5.89 18.84
CA TYR A 726 6.24 6.02 17.48
C TYR A 726 7.31 6.53 16.53
N GLN A 727 7.58 5.74 15.49
CA GLN A 727 8.17 6.28 14.27
C GLN A 727 7.11 7.16 13.58
N ARG A 728 7.51 8.29 13.02
CA ARG A 728 6.64 9.13 12.21
C ARG A 728 6.81 8.75 10.74
N SER A 729 5.69 8.65 10.03
CA SER A 729 5.68 8.45 8.57
C SER A 729 6.00 9.75 7.84
N ALA A 730 5.59 10.88 8.42
CA ALA A 730 5.61 12.19 7.79
C ALA A 730 6.73 13.09 8.34
N ARG A 731 7.35 13.87 7.46
CA ARG A 731 8.40 14.85 7.76
C ARG A 731 8.25 16.07 6.87
N VAL A 732 8.23 17.26 7.49
CA VAL A 732 8.37 18.54 6.77
C VAL A 732 9.82 18.70 6.32
N LEU A 733 10.04 18.89 5.02
CA LEU A 733 11.40 18.93 4.44
C LEU A 733 12.09 20.28 4.65
N ASP A 734 11.34 21.37 4.51
CA ASP A 734 11.79 22.73 4.76
C ASP A 734 10.87 23.36 5.80
N PRO A 735 11.26 23.39 7.09
CA PRO A 735 10.43 23.95 8.15
C PRO A 735 10.18 25.46 8.03
N ALA A 736 10.92 26.18 7.17
CA ALA A 736 10.74 27.61 6.97
C ALA A 736 9.54 27.90 6.04
N ALA A 737 9.36 27.08 4.99
CA ALA A 737 8.17 27.12 4.15
C ALA A 737 7.03 26.30 4.80
N THR A 738 6.29 26.95 5.70
CA THR A 738 5.39 26.25 6.64
C THR A 738 4.12 25.70 6.00
N GLY A 739 3.70 26.24 4.84
CA GLY A 739 2.37 25.97 4.28
C GLY A 739 1.22 26.66 5.02
N LYS A 740 1.53 27.44 6.07
CA LYS A 740 0.56 28.27 6.79
C LYS A 740 0.32 29.58 6.04
N LEU A 741 -0.87 30.14 6.20
CA LEU A 741 -1.27 31.35 5.47
C LEU A 741 -0.34 32.53 5.75
N ASP A 742 0.16 32.67 6.98
CA ASP A 742 1.12 33.67 7.41
C ASP A 742 2.36 33.04 8.07
N GLY A 743 3.44 33.81 8.18
CA GLY A 743 4.66 33.40 8.88
C GLY A 743 5.46 32.29 8.19
N THR A 744 5.22 32.07 6.90
CA THR A 744 6.07 31.24 6.04
C THR A 744 7.32 32.02 5.60
N GLU A 745 8.37 31.32 5.20
CA GLU A 745 9.56 31.88 4.52
C GLU A 745 9.82 31.08 3.25
N GLY A 746 9.15 31.51 2.18
CA GLY A 746 9.10 30.88 0.89
C GLY A 746 7.89 29.97 0.69
N ALA A 747 7.70 29.53 -0.54
CA ALA A 747 6.60 28.67 -0.95
C ALA A 747 7.03 27.69 -2.05
N TYR A 748 6.53 26.46 -1.99
CA TYR A 748 6.83 25.40 -2.95
C TYR A 748 5.60 25.01 -3.76
N ARG A 749 5.82 24.52 -4.97
CA ARG A 749 4.81 23.89 -5.83
C ARG A 749 5.44 22.84 -6.74
N SER A 750 4.67 21.85 -7.18
CA SER A 750 5.01 20.99 -8.32
C SER A 750 6.29 20.17 -8.19
N PRO A 751 6.38 19.30 -7.18
CA PRO A 751 7.50 18.36 -7.08
C PRO A 751 7.45 17.33 -8.22
N ALA A 752 8.60 16.96 -8.75
CA ALA A 752 8.76 15.86 -9.71
C ALA A 752 10.05 15.06 -9.47
N PRO A 753 9.99 13.72 -9.55
CA PRO A 753 11.11 12.85 -9.19
C PRO A 753 12.27 12.92 -10.20
N LEU A 754 13.50 12.82 -9.69
CA LEU A 754 14.73 12.66 -10.46
C LEU A 754 15.24 11.22 -10.36
N PRO A 755 16.01 10.73 -11.35
CA PRO A 755 16.48 9.34 -11.38
C PRO A 755 17.41 8.99 -10.21
N ASP A 756 18.09 9.96 -9.61
CA ASP A 756 19.02 9.75 -8.48
C ASP A 756 18.35 9.77 -7.09
N GLY A 757 17.01 9.84 -7.05
CA GLY A 757 16.24 9.88 -5.81
C GLY A 757 16.09 11.25 -5.17
N ARG A 758 16.62 12.32 -5.78
CA ARG A 758 16.22 13.69 -5.46
C ARG A 758 14.94 14.06 -6.23
N PHE A 759 14.47 15.29 -6.08
CA PHE A 759 13.35 15.81 -6.86
C PHE A 759 13.57 17.27 -7.25
N VAL A 760 13.02 17.67 -8.40
CA VAL A 760 12.92 19.07 -8.82
C VAL A 760 11.58 19.63 -8.37
N VAL A 761 11.54 20.90 -8.01
CA VAL A 761 10.33 21.58 -7.52
C VAL A 761 10.38 23.07 -7.88
N SER A 762 9.22 23.70 -8.03
CA SER A 762 9.10 25.15 -8.15
C SER A 762 9.14 25.80 -6.76
N TYR A 763 9.93 26.85 -6.60
CA TYR A 763 10.14 27.52 -5.32
C TYR A 763 10.13 29.04 -5.46
N ALA A 764 9.38 29.73 -4.61
CA ALA A 764 9.37 31.18 -4.50
C ALA A 764 10.05 31.59 -3.17
N PRO A 765 11.23 32.26 -3.19
CA PRO A 765 12.01 32.55 -1.99
C PRO A 765 11.42 33.59 -1.04
N ASP A 766 10.83 34.66 -1.58
CA ASP A 766 10.53 35.88 -0.82
C ASP A 766 9.06 35.94 -0.37
N VAL A 767 8.44 34.79 -0.12
CA VAL A 767 7.02 34.69 0.27
C VAL A 767 6.92 34.64 1.78
N THR A 768 6.17 35.58 2.38
CA THR A 768 5.87 35.58 3.82
C THR A 768 4.39 35.46 4.16
N ASP A 769 3.53 35.59 3.16
CA ASP A 769 2.08 35.53 3.22
C ASP A 769 1.59 34.75 2.00
N LEU A 770 1.04 33.54 2.20
CA LEU A 770 0.51 32.71 1.12
C LEU A 770 -0.81 33.25 0.56
N THR A 771 -1.42 34.24 1.21
CA THR A 771 -2.67 34.87 0.76
C THR A 771 -2.45 36.09 -0.13
N ASP A 772 -1.22 36.60 -0.23
CA ASP A 772 -0.88 37.81 -0.98
C ASP A 772 0.57 37.80 -1.50
N PHE A 773 0.79 37.15 -2.65
CA PHE A 773 2.03 37.24 -3.42
C PHE A 773 1.75 37.03 -4.91
N ASP A 774 2.63 37.54 -5.78
CA ASP A 774 2.43 37.57 -7.23
C ASP A 774 3.14 36.41 -7.97
N GLY A 775 3.65 35.40 -7.26
CA GLY A 775 4.51 34.34 -7.81
C GLY A 775 6.00 34.57 -7.53
N GLY A 776 6.85 34.42 -8.55
CA GLY A 776 8.31 34.44 -8.47
C GLY A 776 8.94 33.04 -8.35
N PHE A 777 8.31 32.03 -8.96
CA PHE A 777 8.77 30.65 -8.87
C PHE A 777 10.00 30.39 -9.75
N GLU A 778 11.09 29.94 -9.13
CA GLU A 778 12.25 29.35 -9.79
C GLU A 778 12.26 27.83 -9.65
N LEU A 779 13.11 27.14 -10.43
CA LEU A 779 13.30 25.70 -10.31
C LEU A 779 14.49 25.41 -9.40
N VAL A 780 14.28 24.49 -8.46
CA VAL A 780 15.31 24.04 -7.52
C VAL A 780 15.29 22.52 -7.41
N VAL A 781 16.44 21.94 -7.07
CA VAL A 781 16.58 20.53 -6.71
C VAL A 781 16.58 20.39 -5.20
N MET A 782 15.75 19.49 -4.70
CA MET A 782 15.64 19.18 -3.28
C MET A 782 16.22 17.80 -2.97
N ASP A 783 17.05 17.76 -1.93
CA ASP A 783 17.50 16.52 -1.32
C ASP A 783 16.50 16.07 -0.24
N PRO A 784 15.78 14.94 -0.43
CA PRO A 784 14.79 14.47 0.54
C PRO A 784 15.40 13.98 1.85
N GLU A 785 16.69 13.64 1.88
CA GLU A 785 17.36 13.22 3.11
C GLU A 785 17.69 14.43 3.97
N THR A 786 18.33 15.44 3.40
CA THR A 786 18.83 16.60 4.17
C THR A 786 17.85 17.77 4.22
N GLY A 787 16.86 17.82 3.32
CA GLY A 787 16.02 19.02 3.11
C GLY A 787 16.76 20.15 2.40
N ARG A 788 17.99 19.92 1.92
CA ARG A 788 18.80 20.95 1.28
C ARG A 788 18.28 21.23 -0.13
N ARG A 789 18.03 22.51 -0.40
CA ARG A 789 17.71 23.06 -1.70
C ARG A 789 18.97 23.47 -2.47
N SER A 790 19.02 23.21 -3.76
CA SER A 790 20.06 23.69 -4.68
C SER A 790 19.41 24.36 -5.89
N PRO A 791 19.82 25.58 -6.30
CA PRO A 791 19.28 26.24 -7.50
C PRO A 791 19.49 25.37 -8.75
N LEU A 792 18.47 25.31 -9.61
CA LEU A 792 18.57 24.67 -10.93
C LEU A 792 18.47 25.72 -12.04
N LEU A 793 17.37 26.48 -12.04
CA LEU A 793 17.08 27.48 -13.06
C LEU A 793 16.24 28.60 -12.46
N SER A 794 16.71 29.84 -12.54
CA SER A 794 15.92 31.01 -12.18
C SER A 794 15.30 31.62 -13.44
N GLY A 795 14.04 32.09 -13.34
CA GLY A 795 13.37 32.80 -14.42
C GLY A 795 13.97 34.19 -14.67
N GLY A 796 13.60 34.80 -15.79
CA GLY A 796 13.79 36.23 -16.01
C GLY A 796 13.03 37.07 -14.96
N ALA A 797 13.31 38.37 -14.92
CA ALA A 797 12.60 39.27 -14.00
C ALA A 797 11.08 39.26 -14.30
N GLY A 798 10.28 38.79 -13.35
CA GLY A 798 8.83 38.65 -13.51
C GLY A 798 8.40 37.41 -14.29
N GLU A 799 9.13 36.31 -14.20
CA GLU A 799 8.73 35.01 -14.77
C GLU A 799 8.56 33.96 -13.67
N ASP A 800 7.52 33.13 -13.83
CA ASP A 800 7.29 31.90 -13.07
C ASP A 800 7.72 30.68 -13.88
N LEU A 801 8.46 29.77 -13.24
CA LEU A 801 8.82 28.46 -13.74
C LEU A 801 8.07 27.38 -12.94
N LEU A 802 7.11 26.72 -13.58
CA LEU A 802 6.13 25.84 -12.93
C LEU A 802 6.10 24.44 -13.53
N TRP A 803 5.63 23.46 -12.74
CA TRP A 803 5.46 22.07 -13.16
C TRP A 803 6.67 21.46 -13.88
N PRO A 804 7.87 21.51 -13.27
CA PRO A 804 9.04 20.86 -13.85
C PRO A 804 8.85 19.34 -13.89
N VAL A 805 9.30 18.70 -14.97
CA VAL A 805 9.43 17.25 -15.11
C VAL A 805 10.75 16.93 -15.81
N ALA A 806 11.42 15.86 -15.39
CA ALA A 806 12.66 15.42 -16.05
C ALA A 806 12.35 14.39 -17.15
N VAL A 807 13.09 14.46 -18.26
CA VAL A 807 12.99 13.52 -19.39
C VAL A 807 14.07 12.46 -19.26
N TYR A 808 13.68 11.25 -18.85
CA TYR A 808 14.52 10.07 -18.71
C TYR A 808 13.68 8.79 -18.79
N ALA A 809 14.31 7.66 -19.07
CA ALA A 809 13.65 6.36 -19.04
C ALA A 809 13.58 5.80 -17.61
N ARG A 810 12.38 5.41 -17.20
CA ARG A 810 12.05 4.68 -15.97
C ARG A 810 11.94 3.19 -16.28
N GLN A 811 12.20 2.36 -15.26
CA GLN A 811 11.96 0.92 -15.40
C GLN A 811 10.50 0.66 -15.79
N PRO A 812 10.22 -0.06 -16.89
CA PRO A 812 8.86 -0.48 -17.23
C PRO A 812 8.28 -1.38 -16.14
N ARG A 813 7.03 -1.12 -15.76
CA ARG A 813 6.30 -1.88 -14.74
C ARG A 813 5.01 -2.42 -15.33
N LYS A 814 4.57 -3.57 -14.85
CA LYS A 814 3.25 -4.12 -15.22
C LYS A 814 2.14 -3.23 -14.64
N VAL A 815 0.99 -3.22 -15.29
CA VAL A 815 -0.22 -2.62 -14.72
C VAL A 815 -0.58 -3.35 -13.44
N PHE A 816 -0.79 -2.60 -12.36
CA PHE A 816 -1.19 -3.18 -11.08
C PHE A 816 -2.55 -3.89 -11.20
N GLN A 817 -2.64 -5.06 -10.59
CA GLN A 817 -3.90 -5.78 -10.41
C GLN A 817 -4.09 -6.05 -8.92
N SER A 818 -5.29 -5.75 -8.40
CA SER A 818 -5.62 -6.05 -7.02
C SER A 818 -5.46 -7.54 -6.73
N ARG A 819 -4.90 -7.83 -5.56
CA ARG A 819 -4.74 -9.20 -5.09
C ARG A 819 -5.96 -9.53 -4.24
N ILE A 820 -6.74 -10.55 -4.64
CA ILE A 820 -7.98 -10.91 -3.95
C ILE A 820 -7.74 -11.46 -2.53
N ASP A 821 -6.49 -11.80 -2.19
CA ASP A 821 -6.05 -12.17 -0.84
C ASP A 821 -5.70 -10.96 0.04
N GLU A 822 -5.70 -9.73 -0.49
CA GLU A 822 -5.60 -8.54 0.34
C GLU A 822 -6.89 -8.38 1.16
N VAL A 823 -6.74 -8.25 2.49
CA VAL A 823 -7.92 -8.13 3.37
C VAL A 823 -8.70 -6.83 3.14
N ASN A 824 -8.06 -5.82 2.56
CA ASN A 824 -8.67 -4.57 2.10
C ASN A 824 -8.09 -4.21 0.73
N GLY A 825 -8.90 -3.62 -0.15
CA GLY A 825 -8.50 -3.33 -1.54
C GLY A 825 -8.55 -4.56 -2.47
N ALA A 826 -9.04 -5.70 -1.98
CA ALA A 826 -9.40 -6.85 -2.81
C ALA A 826 -10.63 -6.52 -3.65
N THR A 827 -10.36 -6.01 -4.83
CA THR A 827 -11.36 -5.72 -5.86
C THR A 827 -11.07 -6.51 -7.13
N ARG A 828 -12.10 -6.69 -7.94
CA ARG A 828 -11.98 -7.15 -9.33
C ARG A 828 -13.08 -6.50 -10.15
N VAL A 829 -12.73 -6.00 -11.32
CA VAL A 829 -13.72 -5.51 -12.29
C VAL A 829 -14.17 -6.66 -13.20
N VAL A 830 -15.48 -6.89 -13.27
CA VAL A 830 -16.12 -7.87 -14.16
C VAL A 830 -16.67 -7.14 -15.39
N PRO A 831 -16.06 -7.32 -16.59
CA PRO A 831 -16.48 -6.60 -17.79
C PRO A 831 -17.95 -6.81 -18.15
N GLY A 832 -18.60 -5.76 -18.66
CA GLY A 832 -19.97 -5.79 -19.18
C GLY A 832 -21.09 -5.71 -18.13
N ARG A 833 -20.76 -5.63 -16.83
CA ARG A 833 -21.72 -5.36 -15.77
C ARG A 833 -21.87 -3.87 -15.50
N SER A 834 -23.09 -3.42 -15.24
CA SER A 834 -23.43 -2.05 -14.85
C SER A 834 -23.59 -1.86 -13.34
N ASP A 835 -23.59 -2.95 -12.56
CA ASP A 835 -23.69 -2.94 -11.10
C ASP A 835 -22.33 -3.20 -10.45
N ALA A 836 -22.18 -2.76 -9.21
CA ALA A 836 -21.11 -3.18 -8.32
C ALA A 836 -21.65 -4.09 -7.20
N ASP A 837 -20.91 -5.15 -6.85
CA ASP A 837 -21.22 -6.08 -5.76
C ASP A 837 -20.24 -5.83 -4.61
N VAL A 838 -20.75 -5.30 -3.51
CA VAL A 838 -19.93 -4.77 -2.42
C VAL A 838 -20.19 -5.57 -1.15
N LEU A 839 -19.15 -6.20 -0.63
CA LEU A 839 -19.15 -6.85 0.67
C LEU A 839 -18.47 -5.93 1.70
N PHE A 840 -19.26 -5.31 2.56
CA PHE A 840 -18.78 -4.64 3.76
C PHE A 840 -18.45 -5.70 4.82
N LEU A 841 -17.18 -5.82 5.16
CA LEU A 841 -16.70 -6.79 6.13
C LEU A 841 -17.12 -6.44 7.56
N ASP A 842 -17.20 -5.13 7.87
CA ASP A 842 -17.67 -4.62 9.15
C ASP A 842 -18.03 -3.13 9.07
N VAL A 843 -19.33 -2.82 9.11
CA VAL A 843 -19.82 -1.44 8.98
C VAL A 843 -19.49 -0.58 10.20
N PRO A 844 -19.68 -1.02 11.46
CA PRO A 844 -19.23 -0.24 12.63
C PRO A 844 -17.76 0.13 12.59
N LEU A 845 -16.89 -0.80 12.19
CA LEU A 845 -15.47 -0.52 12.05
C LEU A 845 -15.21 0.51 10.94
N LEU A 846 -15.88 0.38 9.78
CA LEU A 846 -15.79 1.36 8.69
C LEU A 846 -16.19 2.75 9.17
N MET A 847 -17.36 2.88 9.81
CA MET A 847 -17.85 4.15 10.35
C MET A 847 -16.86 4.71 11.37
N SER A 848 -16.32 3.85 12.25
CA SER A 848 -15.29 4.29 13.19
C SER A 848 -14.04 4.80 12.48
N LEU A 849 -13.61 4.27 11.34
CA LEU A 849 -12.41 4.74 10.63
C LEU A 849 -12.68 6.04 9.88
N VAL A 850 -13.79 6.08 9.13
CA VAL A 850 -14.17 7.22 8.31
C VAL A 850 -14.47 8.42 9.16
N PHE A 851 -15.02 8.25 10.36
CA PHE A 851 -15.28 9.33 11.30
C PHE A 851 -14.20 9.50 12.36
N GLN A 852 -13.45 8.43 12.70
CA GLN A 852 -12.49 8.38 13.80
C GLN A 852 -11.13 7.76 13.49
N ASN A 853 -10.14 8.64 13.36
CA ASN A 853 -8.73 8.24 13.37
C ASN A 853 -8.16 8.35 14.80
N THR A 854 -8.60 7.48 15.71
CA THR A 854 -8.19 7.51 17.13
C THR A 854 -7.38 6.28 17.50
N ARG A 855 -6.33 6.47 18.32
CA ARG A 855 -5.48 5.36 18.83
C ARG A 855 -5.85 4.88 20.23
N THR A 856 -6.97 5.36 20.73
CA THR A 856 -7.37 5.30 22.15
C THR A 856 -8.56 4.37 22.37
N GLY A 857 -8.94 3.62 21.34
CA GLY A 857 -10.04 2.68 21.35
C GLY A 857 -11.23 3.15 20.53
N ARG A 858 -12.11 2.20 20.21
CA ARG A 858 -13.24 2.35 19.30
C ARG A 858 -14.51 1.80 19.95
N LEU A 859 -15.63 2.51 19.78
CA LEU A 859 -16.95 1.98 20.09
C LEU A 859 -17.53 1.32 18.85
N LEU A 860 -17.70 -0.01 18.89
CA LEU A 860 -18.16 -0.82 17.76
C LEU A 860 -19.52 -1.47 18.06
N GLY A 861 -20.44 -0.67 18.61
CA GLY A 861 -21.81 -1.10 18.92
C GLY A 861 -22.61 -1.47 17.66
N ALA A 862 -23.77 -2.08 17.86
CA ALA A 862 -24.68 -2.40 16.75
C ALA A 862 -25.25 -1.10 16.15
N PRO A 863 -25.01 -0.81 14.87
CA PRO A 863 -25.53 0.38 14.23
C PRO A 863 -26.95 0.11 13.70
N ASP A 864 -27.66 1.18 13.34
CA ASP A 864 -28.86 1.06 12.51
C ASP A 864 -28.49 0.51 11.11
N PRO A 865 -29.49 0.05 10.32
CA PRO A 865 -29.28 -0.30 8.92
C PRO A 865 -28.48 0.76 8.14
N LEU A 866 -27.63 0.32 7.21
CA LEU A 866 -26.83 1.23 6.38
C LEU A 866 -27.73 1.87 5.33
N GLU A 867 -27.76 3.19 5.30
CA GLU A 867 -28.37 3.98 4.24
C GLU A 867 -27.32 4.28 3.17
N VAL A 868 -27.65 4.04 1.90
CA VAL A 868 -26.79 4.37 0.75
C VAL A 868 -27.46 5.47 -0.05
N PHE A 869 -26.74 6.57 -0.25
CA PHE A 869 -27.21 7.72 -1.00
C PHE A 869 -26.34 7.92 -2.24
N GLU A 870 -26.97 8.33 -3.32
CA GLU A 870 -26.30 9.01 -4.41
C GLU A 870 -26.24 10.51 -4.11
N VAL A 871 -25.09 11.11 -4.40
CA VAL A 871 -24.92 12.56 -4.38
C VAL A 871 -25.33 13.12 -5.73
N LEU A 872 -26.15 14.17 -5.76
CA LEU A 872 -26.63 14.78 -6.99
C LEU A 872 -25.92 16.12 -7.26
N PRO A 873 -25.63 16.44 -8.53
CA PRO A 873 -25.04 17.73 -8.89
C PRO A 873 -26.04 18.88 -8.66
N PRO A 874 -25.57 20.14 -8.67
CA PRO A 874 -26.42 21.31 -8.84
C PRO A 874 -27.40 21.13 -10.01
N GLU A 875 -28.62 21.67 -9.85
CA GLU A 875 -29.61 21.61 -10.93
C GLU A 875 -29.09 22.24 -12.23
N PRO A 876 -29.56 21.78 -13.41
CA PRO A 876 -29.24 22.42 -14.67
C PRO A 876 -29.51 23.94 -14.64
N GLY A 877 -28.51 24.73 -15.01
CA GLY A 877 -28.57 26.20 -15.01
C GLY A 877 -28.13 26.86 -13.69
N VAL A 878 -27.88 26.11 -12.62
CA VAL A 878 -27.29 26.63 -11.38
C VAL A 878 -25.79 26.84 -11.58
N THR A 879 -25.36 28.09 -11.67
CA THR A 879 -23.94 28.48 -11.85
C THR A 879 -23.38 29.27 -10.68
N SER A 880 -24.16 29.46 -9.61
CA SER A 880 -23.74 30.11 -8.39
C SER A 880 -24.60 29.65 -7.22
N PHE A 881 -24.11 29.85 -5.99
CA PHE A 881 -24.91 29.60 -4.79
C PHE A 881 -26.16 30.50 -4.70
N ASP A 882 -26.15 31.68 -5.31
CA ASP A 882 -27.29 32.61 -5.23
C ASP A 882 -28.47 32.13 -6.09
N ASP A 883 -28.21 31.22 -7.03
CA ASP A 883 -29.20 30.64 -7.94
C ASP A 883 -29.74 29.28 -7.48
N ALA A 884 -29.27 28.77 -6.33
CA ALA A 884 -29.49 27.39 -5.89
C ALA A 884 -30.42 27.26 -4.68
N ASP A 885 -31.28 26.23 -4.68
CA ASP A 885 -32.24 25.96 -3.59
C ASP A 885 -31.68 25.10 -2.45
N HIS A 886 -30.58 24.38 -2.69
CA HIS A 886 -30.00 23.38 -1.78
C HIS A 886 -28.67 23.84 -1.16
N VAL A 887 -28.61 25.10 -0.73
CA VAL A 887 -27.37 25.69 -0.18
C VAL A 887 -27.36 25.63 1.35
N GLU A 888 -26.26 25.13 1.88
CA GLU A 888 -25.92 25.14 3.30
C GLU A 888 -24.72 26.08 3.53
N GLU A 889 -24.57 26.58 4.75
CA GLU A 889 -23.45 27.44 5.16
C GLU A 889 -22.84 26.94 6.47
N ASP A 890 -21.52 26.89 6.53
CA ASP A 890 -20.75 26.49 7.70
C ASP A 890 -19.42 27.25 7.82
N ALA A 891 -18.52 26.81 8.71
CA ALA A 891 -17.21 27.43 8.92
C ALA A 891 -16.29 27.40 7.69
N PHE A 892 -16.56 26.52 6.71
CA PHE A 892 -15.86 26.43 5.45
C PHE A 892 -16.61 27.17 4.32
N GLY A 893 -17.60 28.00 4.64
CA GLY A 893 -18.38 28.79 3.68
C GLY A 893 -19.61 28.07 3.17
N ARG A 894 -20.09 28.44 1.99
CA ARG A 894 -21.28 27.83 1.37
C ARG A 894 -20.95 26.48 0.71
N LEU A 895 -21.93 25.59 0.63
CA LEU A 895 -21.89 24.37 -0.18
C LEU A 895 -23.29 24.03 -0.71
N TYR A 896 -23.35 23.29 -1.81
CA TYR A 896 -24.60 22.71 -2.32
C TYR A 896 -24.73 21.26 -1.83
N GLU A 897 -25.89 20.89 -1.27
CA GLU A 897 -26.12 19.55 -0.71
C GLU A 897 -27.46 18.97 -1.18
N ARG A 898 -27.41 18.00 -2.11
CA ARG A 898 -28.58 17.27 -2.59
C ARG A 898 -28.27 15.79 -2.73
N HIS A 899 -29.02 14.95 -2.02
CA HIS A 899 -28.82 13.49 -2.01
C HIS A 899 -30.11 12.76 -2.40
N ARG A 900 -29.96 11.62 -3.08
CA ARG A 900 -31.03 10.66 -3.38
C ARG A 900 -30.78 9.36 -2.62
N LEU A 901 -31.72 8.94 -1.77
CA LEU A 901 -31.64 7.63 -1.12
C LEU A 901 -31.81 6.54 -2.18
N LEU A 902 -30.79 5.69 -2.34
CA LEU A 902 -30.86 4.49 -3.18
C LEU A 902 -31.53 3.34 -2.42
N GLY A 903 -31.20 3.20 -1.13
CA GLY A 903 -31.90 2.28 -0.25
C GLY A 903 -31.24 2.10 1.10
N THR A 904 -31.83 1.21 1.89
CA THR A 904 -31.39 0.91 3.25
C THR A 904 -31.22 -0.60 3.40
N ALA A 905 -30.11 -1.03 3.98
CA ALA A 905 -29.76 -2.44 4.10
C ALA A 905 -29.47 -2.84 5.57
N PRO A 906 -30.17 -3.84 6.13
CA PRO A 906 -29.85 -4.38 7.46
C PRO A 906 -28.50 -5.09 7.47
N LEU A 907 -27.84 -5.07 8.62
CA LEU A 907 -26.56 -5.74 8.83
C LEU A 907 -26.78 -7.13 9.43
N GLU A 908 -25.84 -8.03 9.16
CA GLU A 908 -25.74 -9.30 9.88
C GLU A 908 -25.28 -9.09 11.33
N ILE A 909 -25.35 -10.14 12.16
CA ILE A 909 -25.03 -10.05 13.60
C ILE A 909 -23.57 -9.65 13.89
N ASP A 910 -22.67 -9.96 12.97
CA ASP A 910 -21.25 -9.57 13.03
C ASP A 910 -21.00 -8.14 12.50
N GLY A 911 -22.03 -7.45 12.01
CA GLY A 911 -21.92 -6.12 11.42
C GLY A 911 -21.50 -6.13 9.94
N SER A 912 -21.40 -7.30 9.31
CA SER A 912 -21.15 -7.42 7.88
C SER A 912 -22.42 -7.18 7.05
N LEU A 913 -22.23 -6.79 5.78
CA LEU A 913 -23.32 -6.51 4.85
C LEU A 913 -22.85 -6.75 3.40
N ARG A 914 -23.72 -7.31 2.55
CA ARG A 914 -23.48 -7.42 1.12
C ARG A 914 -24.59 -6.73 0.32
N VAL A 915 -24.22 -5.81 -0.56
CA VAL A 915 -25.16 -5.02 -1.38
C VAL A 915 -24.76 -5.01 -2.84
N LYS A 916 -25.76 -4.80 -3.70
CA LYS A 916 -25.56 -4.37 -5.08
C LYS A 916 -25.96 -2.92 -5.23
N VAL A 917 -25.07 -2.11 -5.77
CA VAL A 917 -25.30 -0.69 -6.05
C VAL A 917 -25.07 -0.41 -7.53
N PRO A 918 -25.61 0.70 -8.09
CA PRO A 918 -25.23 1.12 -9.42
C PRO A 918 -23.72 1.35 -9.48
N GLY A 919 -23.06 0.87 -10.52
CA GLY A 919 -21.65 1.15 -10.74
C GLY A 919 -21.44 2.55 -11.30
N GLY A 920 -20.37 3.21 -10.92
CA GLY A 920 -19.98 4.52 -11.42
C GLY A 920 -20.81 5.67 -10.86
N VAL A 921 -21.65 5.50 -9.84
CA VAL A 921 -22.37 6.64 -9.24
C VAL A 921 -21.60 7.22 -8.04
N PRO A 922 -21.67 8.55 -7.79
CA PRO A 922 -21.12 9.16 -6.60
C PRO A 922 -21.97 8.82 -5.38
N LEU A 923 -21.39 8.14 -4.39
CA LEU A 923 -22.08 7.60 -3.22
C LEU A 923 -21.63 8.25 -1.91
N THR A 924 -22.56 8.33 -0.96
CA THR A 924 -22.26 8.49 0.47
C THR A 924 -23.09 7.51 1.31
N TYR A 925 -22.65 7.28 2.55
CA TYR A 925 -23.26 6.32 3.47
C TYR A 925 -23.73 7.00 4.75
N GLY A 926 -24.83 6.50 5.31
CA GLY A 926 -25.34 6.96 6.60
C GLY A 926 -25.76 5.80 7.50
N THR A 927 -25.53 5.94 8.81
CA THR A 927 -26.17 5.07 9.81
C THR A 927 -26.16 5.74 11.18
N SER A 928 -27.08 5.33 12.06
CA SER A 928 -27.01 5.68 13.49
C SER A 928 -26.02 4.75 14.19
N ILE A 929 -24.98 5.33 14.76
CA ILE A 929 -23.97 4.61 15.55
C ILE A 929 -23.47 5.52 16.67
N GLN A 930 -23.04 4.93 17.79
CA GLN A 930 -22.33 5.66 18.83
C GLN A 930 -20.84 5.61 18.55
N LEU A 931 -20.26 6.75 18.22
CA LEU A 931 -18.83 6.95 18.09
C LEU A 931 -18.23 7.46 19.41
N VAL A 932 -16.90 7.41 19.57
CA VAL A 932 -16.26 7.97 20.77
C VAL A 932 -16.52 9.48 20.86
N GLY A 933 -16.91 9.98 22.03
CA GLY A 933 -17.29 11.38 22.25
C GLY A 933 -18.78 11.66 22.06
N ASP A 934 -19.57 10.67 21.63
CA ASP A 934 -21.01 10.76 21.53
C ASP A 934 -21.67 10.50 22.90
N ASP A 935 -22.64 11.34 23.29
CA ASP A 935 -23.48 11.12 24.48
C ASP A 935 -24.46 9.94 24.32
N GLY A 936 -24.56 9.37 23.12
CA GLY A 936 -25.39 8.21 22.76
C GLY A 936 -25.41 7.98 21.24
N PRO A 937 -26.03 6.89 20.74
CA PRO A 937 -26.15 6.64 19.31
C PRO A 937 -26.80 7.81 18.57
N ARG A 938 -26.17 8.28 17.49
CA ARG A 938 -26.65 9.38 16.65
C ARG A 938 -26.38 9.08 15.18
N ARG A 939 -27.16 9.71 14.30
CA ARG A 939 -27.02 9.54 12.85
C ARG A 939 -25.75 10.23 12.35
N HIS A 940 -24.87 9.45 11.71
CA HIS A 940 -23.65 9.92 11.08
C HIS A 940 -23.73 9.66 9.57
N VAL A 941 -23.48 10.68 8.76
CA VAL A 941 -23.43 10.59 7.28
C VAL A 941 -22.03 10.96 6.82
N VAL A 942 -21.43 10.05 6.04
CA VAL A 942 -20.04 10.12 5.61
C VAL A 942 -19.81 11.42 4.83
N ARG A 943 -18.78 12.17 5.21
CA ARG A 943 -18.51 13.54 4.73
C ARG A 943 -17.60 13.58 3.50
N GLU A 944 -17.58 12.50 2.74
CA GLU A 944 -16.78 12.34 1.53
C GLU A 944 -17.54 11.47 0.54
N GLN A 945 -17.42 11.79 -0.74
CA GLN A 945 -17.99 10.97 -1.81
C GLN A 945 -17.07 9.76 -2.07
N PHE A 946 -17.68 8.63 -2.37
CA PHE A 946 -17.05 7.40 -2.80
C PHE A 946 -17.68 6.92 -4.10
N GLN A 947 -17.04 5.95 -4.76
CA GLN A 947 -17.58 5.27 -5.92
C GLN A 947 -17.23 3.78 -5.86
N PHE A 948 -18.01 2.98 -6.56
CA PHE A 948 -17.60 1.64 -7.01
C PHE A 948 -17.70 1.59 -8.52
N TYR A 949 -16.73 1.02 -9.20
CA TYR A 949 -16.67 0.98 -10.65
C TYR A 949 -17.77 0.07 -11.25
N PRO A 950 -18.27 0.33 -12.48
CA PRO A 950 -19.15 -0.61 -13.17
C PRO A 950 -18.53 -2.01 -13.27
N GLY A 951 -19.23 -3.00 -12.73
CA GLY A 951 -18.78 -4.39 -12.66
C GLY A 951 -17.83 -4.71 -11.51
N GLU A 952 -17.55 -3.75 -10.62
CA GLU A 952 -16.66 -3.97 -9.48
C GLU A 952 -17.24 -4.99 -8.50
N VAL A 953 -16.43 -5.95 -8.09
CA VAL A 953 -16.67 -6.83 -6.95
C VAL A 953 -15.68 -6.43 -5.87
N ALA A 954 -16.16 -5.74 -4.83
CA ALA A 954 -15.31 -5.10 -3.83
C ALA A 954 -15.53 -5.67 -2.43
N ARG A 955 -14.45 -5.74 -1.66
CA ARG A 955 -14.48 -5.89 -0.20
C ARG A 955 -14.14 -4.55 0.44
N GLN A 956 -15.04 -4.04 1.26
CA GLN A 956 -14.89 -2.76 1.96
C GLN A 956 -14.74 -3.01 3.47
N SER A 957 -13.93 -2.19 4.15
CA SER A 957 -13.61 -2.32 5.58
C SER A 957 -12.70 -3.53 5.90
N PHE A 958 -12.68 -3.95 7.16
CA PHE A 958 -11.87 -5.06 7.67
C PHE A 958 -12.68 -5.90 8.66
N PRO A 959 -12.40 -7.20 8.80
CA PRO A 959 -12.90 -7.98 9.93
C PRO A 959 -12.27 -7.44 11.23
N ARG A 960 -13.09 -7.24 12.27
CA ARG A 960 -12.62 -6.72 13.58
C ARG A 960 -11.45 -7.49 14.16
N SER A 961 -11.42 -8.81 14.02
CA SER A 961 -10.38 -9.68 14.56
C SER A 961 -9.00 -9.42 13.95
N LEU A 962 -8.95 -8.95 12.69
CA LEU A 962 -7.71 -8.72 11.96
C LEU A 962 -7.28 -7.25 11.96
N PHE A 963 -8.19 -6.32 12.27
CA PHE A 963 -7.95 -4.88 12.22
C PHE A 963 -6.69 -4.45 12.98
N ASN A 964 -6.50 -4.94 14.22
CA ASN A 964 -5.38 -4.52 15.04
C ASN A 964 -4.01 -4.84 14.40
N GLY A 965 -3.88 -6.03 13.80
CA GLY A 965 -2.63 -6.47 13.20
C GLY A 965 -2.31 -5.86 11.85
N MET A 966 -3.32 -5.33 11.17
CA MET A 966 -3.17 -4.73 9.84
C MET A 966 -3.16 -3.21 9.90
N CYS A 967 -4.18 -2.61 10.51
CA CYS A 967 -4.36 -1.16 10.50
C CYS A 967 -3.93 -0.48 11.81
N GLY A 968 -3.81 -1.25 12.89
CA GLY A 968 -3.58 -0.71 14.22
C GLY A 968 -2.25 0.04 14.37
N SER A 969 -1.24 -0.24 13.54
CA SER A 969 0.03 0.48 13.59
C SER A 969 -0.11 1.97 13.27
N CYS A 970 -1.08 2.33 12.44
CA CYS A 970 -1.38 3.71 12.05
C CYS A 970 -2.63 4.25 12.76
N HIS A 971 -3.66 3.41 12.90
CA HIS A 971 -4.99 3.79 13.38
C HIS A 971 -5.29 3.35 14.83
N GLY A 972 -4.32 2.73 15.51
CA GLY A 972 -4.45 2.16 16.86
C GLY A 972 -5.37 0.95 16.94
N SER A 973 -5.37 0.26 18.08
CA SER A 973 -6.20 -0.93 18.27
C SER A 973 -7.66 -0.59 18.57
N VAL A 974 -8.55 -1.58 18.41
CA VAL A 974 -9.97 -1.46 18.82
C VAL A 974 -10.10 -1.16 20.31
N SER A 975 -9.25 -1.75 21.15
CA SER A 975 -9.28 -1.56 22.61
C SER A 975 -8.65 -0.26 23.07
N GLY A 976 -7.79 0.35 22.25
CA GLY A 976 -6.95 1.49 22.65
C GLY A 976 -5.70 1.11 23.42
N TYR A 977 -5.39 -0.19 23.53
CA TYR A 977 -4.14 -0.71 24.09
C TYR A 977 -3.15 -1.03 22.97
N GLU A 978 -1.94 -0.51 23.05
CA GLU A 978 -0.95 -0.59 21.97
C GLU A 978 -0.35 -1.99 21.80
N LEU A 979 -0.22 -2.77 22.89
CA LEU A 979 0.17 -4.18 22.81
C LEU A 979 -0.80 -5.04 21.99
N ASP A 980 -2.04 -4.59 21.78
CA ASP A 980 -3.01 -5.34 20.98
C ASP A 980 -2.75 -5.18 19.47
N VAL A 981 -1.89 -4.22 19.08
CA VAL A 981 -1.44 -4.01 17.69
C VAL A 981 -0.38 -5.06 17.32
N ALA A 982 -0.84 -6.26 17.02
CA ALA A 982 0.02 -7.40 16.74
C ALA A 982 -0.43 -8.16 15.49
N ILE A 983 0.54 -8.68 14.74
CA ILE A 983 0.26 -9.48 13.54
C ILE A 983 -0.45 -10.77 13.98
N HIS A 984 -1.55 -11.07 13.30
CA HIS A 984 -2.24 -12.34 13.45
C HIS A 984 -1.57 -13.37 12.52
N PRO A 985 -1.01 -14.50 13.01
CA PRO A 985 -0.35 -15.49 12.15
C PRO A 985 -1.29 -16.18 11.14
N ASP A 986 -2.60 -16.08 11.35
CA ASP A 986 -3.64 -16.68 10.52
C ASP A 986 -4.54 -15.57 9.95
N VAL A 987 -4.08 -14.94 8.87
CA VAL A 987 -4.85 -13.89 8.17
C VAL A 987 -5.75 -14.51 7.11
N LEU A 988 -5.23 -15.48 6.35
CA LEU A 988 -5.89 -15.98 5.14
C LEU A 988 -7.19 -16.75 5.44
N THR A 989 -7.22 -17.58 6.49
CA THR A 989 -8.42 -18.41 6.75
C THR A 989 -9.58 -17.63 7.35
N GLN A 990 -9.30 -16.47 7.98
CA GLN A 990 -10.28 -15.66 8.70
C GLN A 990 -10.75 -14.43 7.91
N ALA A 991 -9.95 -13.96 6.95
CA ALA A 991 -10.25 -12.72 6.23
C ALA A 991 -11.58 -12.73 5.46
N SER A 992 -12.08 -13.91 5.08
CA SER A 992 -13.34 -14.08 4.35
C SER A 992 -14.47 -14.67 5.20
N ASP A 993 -14.23 -14.93 6.49
CA ASP A 993 -15.21 -15.56 7.39
C ASP A 993 -16.11 -14.49 8.04
N VAL A 994 -17.04 -13.96 7.23
CA VAL A 994 -18.09 -13.04 7.68
C VAL A 994 -19.46 -13.56 7.26
N ALA A 995 -20.48 -13.32 8.08
CA ALA A 995 -21.83 -13.84 7.89
C ALA A 995 -22.40 -13.49 6.50
N ALA A 996 -22.18 -12.25 6.03
CA ALA A 996 -22.68 -11.78 4.74
C ALA A 996 -21.92 -12.33 3.52
N ALA A 997 -20.81 -13.05 3.69
CA ALA A 997 -20.06 -13.58 2.55
C ALA A 997 -20.87 -14.63 1.75
N SER A 998 -21.70 -15.41 2.46
CA SER A 998 -22.56 -16.45 1.89
C SER A 998 -23.99 -15.98 1.57
N SER A 999 -24.35 -14.76 1.96
CA SER A 999 -25.68 -14.21 1.72
C SER A 999 -25.83 -13.70 0.28
N SER A 1000 -27.09 -13.68 -0.20
CA SER A 1000 -27.40 -13.00 -1.45
C SER A 1000 -27.31 -11.49 -1.24
N PRO A 1001 -26.68 -10.73 -2.16
CA PRO A 1001 -26.57 -9.30 -2.01
C PRO A 1001 -27.95 -8.63 -2.03
N ILE A 1002 -28.14 -7.62 -1.18
CA ILE A 1002 -29.34 -6.78 -1.17
C ILE A 1002 -29.25 -5.80 -2.34
N ASP A 1003 -30.26 -5.79 -3.21
CA ASP A 1003 -30.29 -4.95 -4.40
C ASP A 1003 -30.77 -3.53 -4.07
N LEU A 1004 -29.89 -2.53 -4.27
CA LEU A 1004 -30.14 -1.11 -3.99
C LEU A 1004 -30.08 -0.25 -5.27
N ARG A 1005 -30.24 -0.86 -6.44
CA ARG A 1005 -30.12 -0.19 -7.75
C ARG A 1005 -31.38 0.54 -8.18
#